data_AF-A0A085ERW7-F1
#
_entry.id   AF-A0A085ERW7-F1
#
_cell.length_a   1.000
_cell.length_b   1.000
_cell.length_c   1.000
_cell.angle_alpha   90.00
_cell.angle_beta   90.00
_cell.angle_gamma   90.00
#
_symmetry.space_group_name_H-M   'P 1'
#
loop_
_entity.id
_entity.type
_entity.pdbx_description
1 polymer ?
#
loop_
_entity_poly.entity_id
_entity_poly.type
_entity_poly.pdbx_seq_one_letter_code
_entity_poly.pdbx_strand_id
1 'polypeptide(L)'
;MSKPGADRAEPKATMTGVIATIPRIQFSNALGLPLAGGKLTTYLAGTTTPEPTYQDQDLTIANPTTITLDSTGSCVLWLDPEKSYKFLLKSSLGVTQPGWPVDNISGAANVVSLQPTLGLYAKLTVLADAIGSALLGFIQAGANALKRTVFDKLREAPLTPQDFGALLFNAGAKDPGDGHSHYTPTFESWRKAIQAALDAASLRGGGTVLIPYRSTPYLIDDYLTVGSNVRMKFEGTIKLADYTTIGGILIIEGSNVLIENPLIDGSGIYAGGSGQNGIGIISGNHIRVLGGRIVNCARGQDFVTIGSPNDGGKAVQIEDGTGEDILIDGTSASNCFIAWSCLRDGVNASPFYGVRFLNTKADNCDILTMFRQINLSDTTGLQHTVQFSNFYAVNCGAFEGVMQFSRASNIMVSDGHVVNHPGVVTTSLIRGNHRNCSFSNIMFSGNASAILDLDPGTYSPDASYAPDNNRYDIHHVGTVGYLINSSGSVLKNSGGRFQLQNDVTTGFFGYELRNGYSTFEVSQGGKAAVVGTNTNFTPSTAVQKFAQLPVNYSLPTLQYPSGTWTPEDGSGAGLSLAGSYGDYTRTSVVSASMRVSYPPNGSAAVARVTGLPFAMANRGGRVLRGFSLGFSDVGFPISAIIANAGDNSMVFTKADGSLVTNSELAGKTIDGIMTYFPA
;
A
#
# COMPACT_ATOMS: atom_id res chain seq x y z
N MET A 1 8.97 -5.73 -39.10
CA MET A 1 9.15 -7.20 -39.11
C MET A 1 7.78 -7.85 -39.21
N SER A 2 7.40 -8.22 -40.43
CA SER A 2 6.12 -8.86 -40.77
C SER A 2 6.21 -10.37 -40.54
N LYS A 3 5.28 -10.92 -39.76
CA LYS A 3 5.09 -12.37 -39.61
C LYS A 3 4.68 -12.98 -40.97
N PRO A 4 5.19 -14.16 -41.37
CA PRO A 4 4.71 -14.83 -42.56
C PRO A 4 3.30 -15.37 -42.31
N GLY A 5 2.43 -15.18 -43.30
CA GLY A 5 1.08 -15.74 -43.30
C GLY A 5 1.12 -17.27 -43.24
N ALA A 6 0.35 -17.84 -42.32
CA ALA A 6 0.03 -19.24 -42.36
C ALA A 6 -0.92 -19.46 -43.54
N ASP A 7 -0.43 -20.07 -44.61
CA ASP A 7 -1.27 -20.63 -45.66
C ASP A 7 -2.24 -21.63 -45.01
N ARG A 8 -3.51 -21.25 -44.98
CA ARG A 8 -4.62 -22.18 -44.73
C ARG A 8 -4.68 -23.07 -45.96
N ALA A 9 -4.09 -24.26 -45.87
CA ALA A 9 -4.39 -25.31 -46.83
C ALA A 9 -5.90 -25.57 -46.80
N GLU A 10 -6.60 -25.23 -47.87
CA GLU A 10 -7.97 -25.71 -48.07
C GLU A 10 -7.97 -27.24 -48.02
N PRO A 11 -8.93 -27.88 -47.33
CA PRO A 11 -9.01 -29.33 -47.31
C PRO A 11 -9.30 -29.82 -48.72
N LYS A 12 -8.30 -30.43 -49.36
CA LYS A 12 -8.43 -31.12 -50.63
C LYS A 12 -9.45 -32.23 -50.44
N ALA A 13 -10.65 -32.08 -51.01
CA ALA A 13 -11.67 -33.11 -50.99
C ALA A 13 -11.09 -34.40 -51.59
N THR A 14 -10.86 -35.41 -50.74
CA THR A 14 -10.54 -36.76 -51.17
C THR A 14 -11.78 -37.32 -51.88
N MET A 15 -11.81 -37.25 -53.21
CA MET A 15 -12.75 -38.04 -53.99
C MET A 15 -12.30 -39.49 -53.94
N THR A 16 -12.99 -40.29 -53.14
CA THR A 16 -12.86 -41.75 -53.14
C THR A 16 -13.49 -42.26 -54.45
N GLY A 17 -12.76 -43.03 -55.25
CA GLY A 17 -13.33 -43.69 -56.42
C GLY A 17 -14.47 -44.63 -56.00
N VAL A 18 -15.59 -44.57 -56.72
CA VAL A 18 -16.75 -45.43 -56.47
C VAL A 18 -16.69 -46.60 -57.44
N ILE A 19 -16.96 -47.81 -56.93
CA ILE A 19 -17.08 -49.00 -57.79
C ILE A 19 -18.28 -48.85 -58.72
N ALA A 20 -18.12 -49.12 -60.02
CA ALA A 20 -19.24 -49.15 -60.94
C ALA A 20 -20.11 -50.38 -60.63
N THR A 21 -21.24 -50.16 -59.97
CA THR A 21 -22.24 -51.21 -59.73
C THR A 21 -23.26 -51.20 -60.86
N ILE A 22 -23.21 -52.22 -61.72
CA ILE A 22 -24.28 -52.46 -62.69
C ILE A 22 -25.22 -53.49 -62.04
N PRO A 23 -26.46 -53.14 -61.67
CA PRO A 23 -27.42 -53.99 -60.95
C PRO A 23 -28.02 -55.09 -61.86
N ARG A 24 -27.23 -55.63 -62.78
CA ARG A 24 -27.65 -56.64 -63.75
C ARG A 24 -27.09 -57.98 -63.33
N ILE A 25 -27.97 -58.90 -62.99
CA ILE A 25 -27.63 -60.28 -62.63
C ILE A 25 -27.81 -61.18 -63.84
N GLN A 26 -26.86 -62.08 -64.07
CA GLN A 26 -26.91 -63.08 -65.12
C GLN A 26 -27.14 -64.47 -64.51
N PHE A 27 -28.10 -65.21 -65.06
CA PHE A 27 -28.37 -66.59 -64.70
C PHE A 27 -27.96 -67.53 -65.83
N SER A 28 -27.41 -68.68 -65.45
CA SER A 28 -26.99 -69.73 -66.37
C SER A 28 -27.76 -71.02 -66.13
N ASN A 29 -27.86 -71.87 -67.14
CA ASN A 29 -28.42 -73.21 -67.01
C ASN A 29 -27.42 -74.19 -66.36
N ALA A 30 -27.85 -75.44 -66.15
CA ALA A 30 -27.03 -76.49 -65.54
C ALA A 30 -25.73 -76.83 -66.31
N LEU A 31 -25.60 -76.41 -67.57
CA LEU A 31 -24.41 -76.59 -68.40
C LEU A 31 -23.52 -75.33 -68.42
N GLY A 32 -23.86 -74.29 -67.64
CA GLY A 32 -23.11 -73.03 -67.58
C GLY A 32 -23.37 -72.07 -68.76
N LEU A 33 -24.35 -72.35 -69.62
CA LEU A 33 -24.74 -71.45 -70.71
C LEU A 33 -25.77 -70.42 -70.21
N PRO A 34 -25.82 -69.19 -70.78
CA PRO A 34 -26.86 -68.20 -70.50
C PRO A 34 -28.28 -68.77 -70.52
N LEU A 35 -29.07 -68.49 -69.49
CA LEU A 35 -30.47 -68.93 -69.41
C LEU A 35 -31.38 -67.98 -70.21
N ALA A 36 -31.13 -67.90 -71.52
CA ALA A 36 -31.86 -67.03 -72.43
C ALA A 36 -33.37 -67.31 -72.42
N GLY A 37 -34.19 -66.28 -72.19
CA GLY A 37 -35.64 -66.42 -72.08
C GLY A 37 -36.12 -67.18 -70.82
N GLY A 38 -35.23 -67.44 -69.86
CA GLY A 38 -35.60 -67.98 -68.55
C GLY A 38 -36.55 -67.05 -67.78
N LYS A 39 -37.17 -67.57 -66.72
CA LYS A 39 -38.11 -66.82 -65.89
C LYS A 39 -37.65 -66.82 -64.43
N LEU A 40 -37.44 -65.64 -63.87
CA LEU A 40 -37.18 -65.41 -62.45
C LEU A 40 -38.48 -64.94 -61.78
N THR A 41 -39.05 -65.75 -60.89
CA THR A 41 -40.21 -65.35 -60.08
C THR A 41 -39.76 -65.00 -58.66
N THR A 42 -40.25 -63.88 -58.14
CA THR A 42 -39.85 -63.31 -56.84
C THR A 42 -41.02 -63.32 -55.85
N TYR A 43 -40.74 -63.76 -54.62
CA TYR A 43 -41.68 -63.86 -53.51
C TYR A 43 -41.10 -63.24 -52.23
N LEU A 44 -41.95 -62.89 -51.26
CA LEU A 44 -41.50 -62.60 -49.90
C LEU A 44 -40.90 -63.86 -49.28
N ALA A 45 -39.77 -63.72 -48.58
CA ALA A 45 -39.04 -64.85 -47.98
C ALA A 45 -39.95 -65.74 -47.11
N GLY A 46 -39.75 -67.06 -47.17
CA GLY A 46 -40.56 -68.04 -46.44
C GLY A 46 -41.99 -68.24 -46.96
N THR A 47 -42.47 -67.47 -47.94
CA THR A 47 -43.87 -67.51 -48.42
C THR A 47 -43.96 -67.79 -49.92
N THR A 48 -45.17 -67.97 -50.46
CA THR A 48 -45.43 -67.98 -51.91
C THR A 48 -46.13 -66.69 -52.39
N THR A 49 -46.07 -65.63 -51.59
CA THR A 49 -46.66 -64.32 -51.89
C THR A 49 -45.75 -63.57 -52.86
N PRO A 50 -46.19 -63.25 -54.09
CA PRO A 50 -45.35 -62.53 -55.06
C PRO A 50 -44.93 -61.17 -54.54
N GLU A 51 -43.65 -60.83 -54.70
CA GLU A 51 -43.09 -59.57 -54.19
C GLU A 51 -42.26 -58.89 -55.30
N PRO A 52 -42.54 -57.62 -55.66
CA PRO A 52 -41.80 -56.93 -56.70
C PRO A 52 -40.34 -56.69 -56.32
N THR A 53 -39.50 -56.70 -57.34
CA THR A 53 -38.15 -56.11 -57.34
C THR A 53 -38.19 -54.88 -58.25
N TYR A 54 -37.10 -54.13 -58.41
CA TYR A 54 -37.13 -52.84 -59.10
C TYR A 54 -36.04 -52.72 -60.17
N GLN A 55 -36.25 -51.81 -61.13
CA GLN A 55 -35.34 -51.52 -62.24
C GLN A 55 -34.36 -50.39 -61.92
N ASP A 56 -34.62 -49.61 -60.88
CA ASP A 56 -33.79 -48.49 -60.40
C ASP A 56 -33.56 -48.57 -58.89
N GLN A 57 -32.52 -47.86 -58.44
CA GLN A 57 -32.12 -47.80 -57.03
C GLN A 57 -33.15 -47.11 -56.14
N ASP A 58 -33.91 -46.16 -56.70
CA ASP A 58 -34.91 -45.38 -55.96
C ASP A 58 -36.21 -46.18 -55.74
N LEU A 59 -36.25 -47.43 -56.22
CA LEU A 59 -37.39 -48.35 -56.14
C LEU A 59 -38.66 -47.78 -56.78
N THR A 60 -38.51 -46.96 -57.81
CA THR A 60 -39.63 -46.24 -58.45
C THR A 60 -40.27 -47.02 -59.60
N ILE A 61 -39.50 -47.85 -60.31
CA ILE A 61 -39.97 -48.68 -61.42
C ILE A 61 -39.93 -50.14 -61.01
N ALA A 62 -41.08 -50.69 -60.63
CA ALA A 62 -41.20 -52.10 -60.27
C ALA A 62 -41.03 -53.03 -61.49
N ASN A 63 -40.27 -54.11 -61.32
CA ASN A 63 -40.28 -55.27 -62.19
C ASN A 63 -41.59 -56.07 -62.03
N PRO A 64 -42.05 -56.75 -63.08
CA PRO A 64 -43.05 -57.80 -62.93
C PRO A 64 -42.56 -58.87 -61.93
N THR A 65 -43.47 -59.43 -61.13
CA THR A 65 -43.12 -60.49 -60.15
C THR A 65 -42.65 -61.80 -60.79
N THR A 66 -42.81 -61.95 -62.11
CA THR A 66 -42.08 -62.92 -62.93
C THR A 66 -41.36 -62.20 -64.06
N ILE A 67 -40.04 -62.10 -63.94
CA ILE A 67 -39.15 -61.42 -64.88
C ILE A 67 -38.70 -62.42 -65.94
N THR A 68 -38.86 -62.07 -67.22
CA THR A 68 -38.29 -62.85 -68.32
C THR A 68 -36.87 -62.36 -68.60
N LEU A 69 -35.90 -63.27 -68.60
CA LEU A 69 -34.49 -62.98 -68.83
C LEU A 69 -34.25 -62.70 -70.31
N ASP A 70 -33.33 -61.78 -70.60
CA ASP A 70 -32.94 -61.44 -71.97
C ASP A 70 -32.13 -62.55 -72.66
N SER A 71 -31.66 -62.30 -73.89
CA SER A 71 -30.87 -63.26 -74.68
C SER A 71 -29.52 -63.66 -74.04
N THR A 72 -29.03 -62.87 -73.08
CA THR A 72 -27.83 -63.16 -72.30
C THR A 72 -28.15 -63.87 -70.97
N GLY A 73 -29.41 -64.19 -70.72
CA GLY A 73 -29.85 -64.79 -69.45
C GLY A 73 -29.84 -63.79 -68.29
N SER A 74 -29.94 -62.49 -68.56
CA SER A 74 -29.80 -61.45 -67.54
C SER A 74 -31.08 -60.65 -67.29
N CYS A 75 -31.15 -59.99 -66.14
CA CYS A 75 -32.14 -58.95 -65.82
C CYS A 75 -31.55 -57.88 -64.88
N VAL A 76 -32.15 -56.69 -64.86
CA VAL A 76 -31.86 -55.66 -63.83
C VAL A 76 -32.66 -55.98 -62.57
N LEU A 77 -32.00 -55.99 -61.42
CA LEU A 77 -32.60 -56.44 -60.17
C LEU A 77 -32.13 -55.58 -58.99
N TRP A 78 -33.02 -54.69 -58.53
CA TRP A 78 -32.90 -53.99 -57.26
C TRP A 78 -33.89 -54.56 -56.25
N LEU A 79 -33.44 -54.73 -55.01
CA LEU A 79 -34.27 -55.26 -53.92
C LEU A 79 -34.63 -54.13 -52.95
N ASP A 80 -35.83 -54.21 -52.37
CA ASP A 80 -36.22 -53.34 -51.27
C ASP A 80 -35.38 -53.68 -50.03
N PRO A 81 -34.62 -52.71 -49.46
CA PRO A 81 -33.73 -52.96 -48.33
C PRO A 81 -34.45 -53.38 -47.05
N GLU A 82 -35.76 -53.16 -46.95
CA GLU A 82 -36.56 -53.54 -45.79
C GLU A 82 -37.11 -54.97 -45.89
N LYS A 83 -36.89 -55.65 -47.02
CA LYS A 83 -37.49 -56.97 -47.30
C LYS A 83 -36.43 -58.05 -47.49
N SER A 84 -36.87 -59.28 -47.31
CA SER A 84 -36.12 -60.48 -47.70
C SER A 84 -36.95 -61.26 -48.71
N TYR A 85 -36.27 -61.86 -49.68
CA TYR A 85 -36.88 -62.43 -50.87
C TYR A 85 -36.61 -63.93 -51.00
N LYS A 86 -37.54 -64.63 -51.64
CA LYS A 86 -37.34 -65.94 -52.25
C LYS A 86 -37.41 -65.82 -53.75
N PHE A 87 -36.43 -66.38 -54.43
CA PHE A 87 -36.36 -66.41 -55.89
C PHE A 87 -36.54 -67.82 -56.41
N LEU A 88 -37.34 -67.97 -57.46
CA LEU A 88 -37.55 -69.21 -58.19
C LEU A 88 -37.15 -69.01 -59.65
N LEU A 89 -36.15 -69.76 -60.11
CA LEU A 89 -35.65 -69.66 -61.47
C LEU A 89 -36.10 -70.86 -62.32
N LYS A 90 -36.73 -70.60 -63.46
CA LYS A 90 -37.17 -71.59 -64.44
C LYS A 90 -36.56 -71.30 -65.83
N SER A 91 -36.36 -72.33 -66.64
CA SER A 91 -36.02 -72.18 -68.06
C SER A 91 -37.19 -71.63 -68.87
N SER A 92 -36.94 -71.27 -70.13
CA SER A 92 -37.97 -70.83 -71.07
C SER A 92 -39.07 -71.89 -71.30
N LEU A 93 -38.76 -73.17 -71.11
CA LEU A 93 -39.68 -74.31 -71.16
C LEU A 93 -40.38 -74.61 -69.83
N GLY A 94 -40.17 -73.80 -68.79
CA GLY A 94 -40.83 -73.90 -67.48
C GLY A 94 -40.20 -74.89 -66.49
N VAL A 95 -38.99 -75.40 -66.78
CA VAL A 95 -38.28 -76.34 -65.90
C VAL A 95 -37.47 -75.57 -64.84
N THR A 96 -37.69 -75.85 -63.55
CA THR A 96 -36.91 -75.25 -62.44
C THR A 96 -35.43 -75.60 -62.56
N GLN A 97 -34.56 -74.61 -62.38
CA GLN A 97 -33.11 -74.81 -62.47
C GLN A 97 -32.55 -75.44 -61.18
N PRO A 98 -31.51 -76.31 -61.26
CA PRO A 98 -30.86 -76.86 -60.07
C PRO A 98 -30.37 -75.75 -59.12
N GLY A 99 -30.57 -75.94 -57.82
CA GLY A 99 -30.23 -74.93 -56.79
C GLY A 99 -31.33 -73.89 -56.52
N TRP A 100 -32.50 -73.99 -57.16
CA TRP A 100 -33.64 -73.09 -56.98
C TRP A 100 -34.89 -73.84 -56.47
N PRO A 101 -35.77 -73.21 -55.68
CA PRO A 101 -35.72 -71.81 -55.24
C PRO A 101 -34.63 -71.54 -54.19
N VAL A 102 -34.15 -70.30 -54.14
CA VAL A 102 -33.27 -69.78 -53.08
C VAL A 102 -34.10 -68.83 -52.22
N ASP A 103 -34.16 -69.08 -50.91
CA ASP A 103 -34.94 -68.31 -49.94
C ASP A 103 -34.03 -67.44 -49.04
N ASN A 104 -34.62 -66.49 -48.30
CA ASN A 104 -33.93 -65.56 -47.39
C ASN A 104 -32.83 -64.71 -48.03
N ILE A 105 -33.03 -64.28 -49.28
CA ILE A 105 -32.16 -63.31 -49.94
C ILE A 105 -32.47 -61.93 -49.37
N SER A 106 -31.58 -61.39 -48.54
CA SER A 106 -31.79 -60.08 -47.93
C SER A 106 -31.66 -58.96 -48.97
N GLY A 107 -32.63 -58.05 -49.02
CA GLY A 107 -32.51 -56.80 -49.76
C GLY A 107 -31.67 -55.76 -49.03
N ALA A 108 -31.43 -55.94 -47.73
CA ALA A 108 -30.63 -55.00 -46.95
C ALA A 108 -29.20 -54.96 -47.47
N ALA A 109 -28.72 -53.75 -47.76
CA ALA A 109 -27.30 -53.55 -48.01
C ALA A 109 -26.53 -53.99 -46.75
N ASN A 110 -25.54 -54.87 -46.90
CA ASN A 110 -24.54 -55.14 -45.85
C ASN A 110 -23.67 -53.88 -45.68
N VAL A 111 -24.21 -52.85 -45.01
CA VAL A 111 -23.48 -51.61 -44.71
C VAL A 111 -22.60 -51.85 -43.49
N VAL A 112 -21.50 -52.59 -43.68
CA VAL A 112 -20.40 -52.62 -42.72
C VAL A 112 -19.51 -51.40 -42.98
N SER A 113 -19.96 -50.17 -42.67
CA SER A 113 -19.06 -48.98 -42.58
C SER A 113 -19.69 -47.62 -42.19
N LEU A 114 -20.69 -47.52 -41.31
CA LEU A 114 -21.15 -46.18 -40.81
C LEU A 114 -21.30 -46.05 -39.29
N GLN A 115 -20.78 -47.01 -38.50
CA GLN A 115 -20.72 -46.89 -37.05
C GLN A 115 -19.61 -45.99 -36.46
N PRO A 116 -18.54 -45.53 -37.18
CA PRO A 116 -17.55 -44.65 -36.56
C PRO A 116 -17.98 -43.18 -36.51
N THR A 117 -19.00 -42.76 -37.28
CA THR A 117 -19.43 -41.35 -37.34
C THR A 117 -20.19 -40.94 -36.08
N LEU A 118 -21.11 -41.76 -35.54
CA LEU A 118 -21.86 -41.41 -34.33
C LEU A 118 -20.98 -41.36 -33.06
N GLY A 119 -19.98 -42.25 -32.94
CA GLY A 119 -19.08 -42.29 -31.77
C GLY A 119 -18.02 -41.18 -31.75
N LEU A 120 -17.56 -40.73 -32.91
CA LEU A 120 -16.62 -39.61 -33.02
C LEU A 120 -17.31 -38.26 -32.77
N TYR A 121 -18.52 -38.08 -33.32
CA TYR A 121 -19.31 -36.87 -33.07
C TYR A 121 -19.68 -36.75 -31.58
N ALA A 122 -20.10 -37.84 -30.92
CA ALA A 122 -20.39 -37.82 -29.49
C ALA A 122 -19.17 -37.41 -28.63
N LYS A 123 -17.96 -37.92 -28.95
CA LYS A 123 -16.73 -37.54 -28.23
C LYS A 123 -16.32 -36.09 -28.51
N LEU A 124 -16.49 -35.60 -29.72
CA LEU A 124 -16.17 -34.22 -30.07
C LEU A 124 -17.14 -33.24 -29.39
N THR A 125 -18.43 -33.59 -29.30
CA THR A 125 -19.42 -32.81 -28.55
C THR A 125 -19.07 -32.71 -27.07
N VAL A 126 -18.62 -33.81 -26.43
CA VAL A 126 -18.23 -33.80 -25.01
C VAL A 126 -16.93 -33.00 -24.78
N LEU A 127 -15.98 -33.04 -25.71
CA LEU A 127 -14.75 -32.24 -25.62
C LEU A 127 -14.99 -30.74 -25.83
N ALA A 128 -16.03 -30.37 -26.58
CA ALA A 128 -16.44 -28.99 -26.79
C ALA A 128 -17.28 -28.41 -25.63
N ASP A 129 -17.74 -29.25 -24.71
CA ASP A 129 -18.47 -28.84 -23.50
C ASP A 129 -17.51 -28.27 -22.43
N ALA A 130 -18.06 -27.57 -21.42
CA ALA A 130 -17.31 -27.05 -20.28
C ALA A 130 -16.52 -28.15 -19.52
N ILE A 131 -16.99 -29.39 -19.51
CA ILE A 131 -16.29 -30.52 -18.88
C ILE A 131 -15.15 -31.08 -19.74
N GLY A 132 -15.04 -30.68 -21.01
CA GLY A 132 -14.09 -31.28 -21.96
C GLY A 132 -12.64 -31.21 -21.51
N SER A 133 -12.24 -30.10 -20.85
CA SER A 133 -10.89 -29.94 -20.30
C SER A 133 -10.55 -30.92 -19.17
N ALA A 134 -11.54 -31.47 -18.46
CA ALA A 134 -11.34 -32.49 -17.43
C ALA A 134 -11.09 -33.89 -18.01
N LEU A 135 -11.36 -34.07 -19.31
CA LEU A 135 -11.14 -35.32 -20.02
C LEU A 135 -9.82 -35.34 -20.81
N LEU A 136 -9.18 -34.18 -20.97
CA LEU A 136 -7.89 -34.05 -21.65
C LEU A 136 -6.74 -34.25 -20.66
N GLY A 137 -5.90 -35.25 -20.94
CA GLY A 137 -4.68 -35.48 -20.18
C GLY A 137 -3.61 -34.41 -20.42
N PHE A 138 -2.90 -34.05 -19.36
CA PHE A 138 -1.77 -33.14 -19.35
C PHE A 138 -0.60 -33.76 -18.57
N ILE A 139 0.62 -33.64 -19.10
CA ILE A 139 1.86 -33.97 -18.39
C ILE A 139 2.89 -32.89 -18.70
N GLN A 140 3.50 -32.33 -17.64
CA GLN A 140 4.57 -31.35 -17.78
C GLN A 140 5.85 -32.03 -18.32
N ALA A 141 6.66 -31.30 -19.09
CA ALA A 141 7.96 -31.80 -19.51
C ALA A 141 8.91 -31.98 -18.31
N GLY A 142 9.63 -33.10 -18.27
CA GLY A 142 10.61 -33.43 -17.22
C GLY A 142 10.43 -34.84 -16.63
N ALA A 143 11.51 -35.40 -16.06
CA ALA A 143 11.43 -36.66 -15.34
C ALA A 143 10.54 -36.51 -14.08
N ASN A 144 9.77 -37.55 -13.75
CA ASN A 144 8.86 -37.61 -12.59
C ASN A 144 7.66 -36.62 -12.63
N ALA A 145 7.30 -36.08 -13.79
CA ALA A 145 6.11 -35.26 -13.93
C ALA A 145 4.81 -36.08 -13.72
N LEU A 146 3.91 -35.56 -12.89
CA LEU A 146 2.62 -36.18 -12.60
C LEU A 146 1.66 -36.01 -13.80
N LYS A 147 1.07 -37.12 -14.25
CA LYS A 147 -0.05 -37.09 -15.20
C LYS A 147 -1.30 -36.56 -14.50
N ARG A 148 -1.95 -35.57 -15.09
CA ARG A 148 -3.15 -34.90 -14.56
C ARG A 148 -4.06 -34.47 -15.72
N THR A 149 -5.15 -33.78 -15.44
CA THR A 149 -6.01 -33.21 -16.50
C THR A 149 -5.60 -31.78 -16.87
N VAL A 150 -5.95 -31.33 -18.08
CA VAL A 150 -5.80 -29.92 -18.50
C VAL A 150 -6.60 -29.01 -17.57
N PHE A 151 -7.80 -29.43 -17.18
CA PHE A 151 -8.63 -28.73 -16.19
C PHE A 151 -7.89 -28.48 -14.87
N ASP A 152 -7.27 -29.52 -14.30
CA ASP A 152 -6.50 -29.37 -13.07
C ASP A 152 -5.37 -28.37 -13.28
N LYS A 153 -4.69 -28.43 -14.43
CA LYS A 153 -3.56 -27.54 -14.71
C LYS A 153 -3.98 -26.08 -14.86
N LEU A 154 -5.06 -25.80 -15.58
CA LEU A 154 -5.57 -24.44 -15.78
C LEU A 154 -6.04 -23.79 -14.47
N ARG A 155 -6.58 -24.58 -13.53
CA ARG A 155 -7.02 -24.09 -12.21
C ARG A 155 -5.90 -23.65 -11.26
N GLU A 156 -4.64 -23.90 -11.62
CA GLU A 156 -3.47 -23.35 -10.94
C GLU A 156 -3.17 -21.90 -11.34
N ALA A 157 -3.68 -21.46 -12.50
CA ALA A 157 -3.49 -20.09 -12.94
C ALA A 157 -4.29 -19.12 -12.04
N PRO A 158 -3.85 -17.85 -11.92
CA PRO A 158 -4.66 -16.81 -11.29
C PRO A 158 -6.03 -16.69 -11.94
N LEU A 159 -7.04 -16.35 -11.15
CA LEU A 159 -8.34 -15.96 -11.69
C LEU A 159 -8.21 -14.60 -12.38
N THR A 160 -8.93 -14.43 -13.49
CA THR A 160 -8.96 -13.19 -14.25
C THR A 160 -10.41 -12.76 -14.50
N PRO A 161 -10.68 -11.46 -14.72
CA PRO A 161 -12.02 -11.01 -15.11
C PRO A 161 -12.53 -11.70 -16.39
N GLN A 162 -11.64 -12.15 -17.26
CA GLN A 162 -11.99 -12.85 -18.50
C GLN A 162 -12.64 -14.23 -18.23
N ASP A 163 -12.28 -14.91 -17.14
CA ASP A 163 -12.93 -16.17 -16.74
C ASP A 163 -14.43 -15.98 -16.44
N PHE A 164 -14.82 -14.74 -16.13
CA PHE A 164 -16.19 -14.32 -15.83
C PHE A 164 -16.75 -13.35 -16.88
N GLY A 165 -16.23 -13.41 -18.11
CA GLY A 165 -16.55 -12.47 -19.18
C GLY A 165 -18.04 -12.40 -19.58
N ALA A 166 -18.81 -13.45 -19.30
CA ALA A 166 -20.25 -13.46 -19.53
C ALA A 166 -21.03 -12.49 -18.60
N LEU A 167 -20.39 -11.96 -17.55
CA LEU A 167 -21.01 -11.03 -16.60
C LEU A 167 -20.83 -9.55 -16.99
N LEU A 168 -20.15 -9.25 -18.08
CA LEU A 168 -20.05 -7.89 -18.61
C LEU A 168 -21.44 -7.39 -19.00
N PHE A 169 -21.67 -6.10 -18.80
CA PHE A 169 -22.95 -5.48 -19.12
C PHE A 169 -22.77 -4.02 -19.52
N ASN A 170 -23.67 -3.52 -20.36
CA ASN A 170 -23.73 -2.09 -20.68
C ASN A 170 -24.40 -1.35 -19.52
N ALA A 171 -23.65 -0.49 -18.85
CA ALA A 171 -24.13 0.41 -17.83
C ALA A 171 -24.49 1.77 -18.45
N GLY A 172 -25.53 2.40 -17.90
CA GLY A 172 -25.79 3.83 -18.08
C GLY A 172 -25.36 4.58 -16.81
N ALA A 173 -24.87 5.81 -16.97
CA ALA A 173 -24.56 6.67 -15.84
C ALA A 173 -25.78 6.84 -14.92
N LYS A 174 -25.57 6.78 -13.61
CA LYS A 174 -26.64 6.94 -12.61
C LYS A 174 -27.27 8.33 -12.66
N ASP A 175 -26.47 9.37 -12.93
CA ASP A 175 -26.94 10.74 -13.14
C ASP A 175 -26.39 11.33 -14.46
N PRO A 176 -27.01 11.02 -15.60
CA PRO A 176 -26.53 11.48 -16.91
C PRO A 176 -26.70 13.00 -17.10
N GLY A 177 -27.44 13.69 -16.24
CA GLY A 177 -27.62 15.15 -16.30
C GLY A 177 -26.44 15.93 -15.75
N ASP A 178 -25.66 15.33 -14.85
CA ASP A 178 -24.44 15.92 -14.29
C ASP A 178 -23.18 15.35 -14.97
N GLY A 179 -22.50 16.19 -15.76
CA GLY A 179 -21.25 15.81 -16.45
C GLY A 179 -20.07 15.49 -15.53
N HIS A 180 -20.20 15.69 -14.21
CA HIS A 180 -19.18 15.35 -13.23
C HIS A 180 -19.43 14.04 -12.49
N SER A 181 -20.59 13.40 -12.73
CA SER A 181 -20.98 12.15 -12.11
C SER A 181 -20.39 10.93 -12.81
N HIS A 182 -19.98 11.09 -14.06
CA HIS A 182 -19.56 10.01 -14.92
C HIS A 182 -18.46 10.43 -15.89
N TYR A 183 -17.69 9.44 -16.33
CA TYR A 183 -16.70 9.58 -17.40
C TYR A 183 -17.36 9.58 -18.78
N THR A 184 -18.39 8.76 -18.95
CA THR A 184 -19.19 8.67 -20.18
C THR A 184 -20.61 8.21 -19.85
N PRO A 185 -21.66 8.70 -20.52
CA PRO A 185 -23.05 8.38 -20.20
C PRO A 185 -23.40 6.89 -20.35
N THR A 186 -22.68 6.17 -21.22
CA THR A 186 -22.83 4.72 -21.42
C THR A 186 -21.47 4.05 -21.61
N PHE A 187 -21.31 2.85 -21.05
CA PHE A 187 -20.07 2.08 -21.11
C PHE A 187 -20.30 0.59 -20.80
N GLU A 188 -19.41 -0.26 -21.26
CA GLU A 188 -19.36 -1.67 -20.85
C GLU A 188 -18.65 -1.77 -19.49
N SER A 189 -19.38 -2.16 -18.45
CA SER A 189 -18.85 -2.34 -17.11
C SER A 189 -18.25 -3.74 -16.92
N TRP A 190 -17.04 -3.77 -16.36
CA TRP A 190 -16.32 -4.96 -15.95
C TRP A 190 -16.54 -5.33 -14.49
N ARG A 191 -17.27 -4.51 -13.73
CA ARG A 191 -17.42 -4.62 -12.28
C ARG A 191 -17.84 -6.03 -11.84
N LYS A 192 -18.92 -6.57 -12.43
CA LYS A 192 -19.44 -7.89 -12.05
C LYS A 192 -18.46 -9.03 -12.35
N ALA A 193 -17.72 -8.95 -13.45
CA ALA A 193 -16.71 -9.95 -13.80
C ALA A 193 -15.50 -9.90 -12.86
N ILE A 194 -15.03 -8.70 -12.52
CA ILE A 194 -13.94 -8.52 -11.54
C ILE A 194 -14.39 -8.99 -10.15
N GLN A 195 -15.58 -8.60 -9.71
CA GLN A 195 -16.13 -9.01 -8.41
C GLN A 195 -16.27 -10.54 -8.32
N ALA A 196 -16.79 -11.19 -9.37
CA ALA A 196 -16.91 -12.65 -9.38
C ALA A 196 -15.55 -13.37 -9.26
N ALA A 197 -14.49 -12.80 -9.82
CA ALA A 197 -13.13 -13.32 -9.64
C ALA A 197 -12.63 -13.16 -8.18
N LEU A 198 -12.88 -12.01 -7.55
CA LEU A 198 -12.54 -11.74 -6.15
C LEU A 198 -13.32 -12.65 -5.19
N ASP A 199 -14.62 -12.82 -5.44
CA ASP A 199 -15.49 -13.69 -4.65
C ASP A 199 -15.06 -15.16 -4.78
N ALA A 200 -14.76 -15.62 -6.00
CA ALA A 200 -14.29 -16.97 -6.25
C ALA A 200 -12.92 -17.27 -5.62
N ALA A 201 -12.02 -16.28 -5.57
CA ALA A 201 -10.75 -16.40 -4.85
C ALA A 201 -10.98 -16.57 -3.35
N SER A 202 -11.83 -15.71 -2.77
CA SER A 202 -12.15 -15.73 -1.34
C SER A 202 -12.84 -17.04 -0.93
N LEU A 203 -13.81 -17.50 -1.72
CA LEU A 203 -14.59 -18.72 -1.46
C LEU A 203 -13.74 -20.00 -1.44
N ARG A 204 -12.62 -20.01 -2.19
CA ARG A 204 -11.66 -21.13 -2.21
C ARG A 204 -10.69 -21.13 -1.02
N GLY A 205 -10.86 -20.21 -0.07
CA GLY A 205 -9.97 -20.00 1.07
C GLY A 205 -8.80 -19.06 0.77
N GLY A 206 -8.77 -18.44 -0.42
CA GLY A 206 -7.72 -17.54 -0.88
C GLY A 206 -7.28 -17.84 -2.31
N GLY A 207 -6.61 -16.87 -2.93
CA GLY A 207 -6.15 -17.00 -4.31
C GLY A 207 -5.61 -15.70 -4.89
N THR A 208 -5.02 -15.81 -6.08
CA THR A 208 -4.58 -14.63 -6.85
C THR A 208 -5.62 -14.27 -7.89
N VAL A 209 -6.04 -13.00 -7.90
CA VAL A 209 -6.78 -12.38 -8.99
C VAL A 209 -5.84 -11.48 -9.75
N LEU A 210 -5.59 -11.80 -11.02
CA LEU A 210 -4.83 -10.95 -11.93
C LEU A 210 -5.80 -10.07 -12.70
N ILE A 211 -5.51 -8.77 -12.79
CA ILE A 211 -6.12 -7.83 -13.72
C ILE A 211 -5.16 -7.67 -14.90
N PRO A 212 -5.33 -8.42 -16.01
CA PRO A 212 -4.38 -8.43 -17.11
C PRO A 212 -4.28 -7.07 -17.80
N TYR A 213 -3.14 -6.81 -18.44
CA TYR A 213 -3.01 -5.64 -19.30
C TYR A 213 -4.07 -5.63 -20.41
N ARG A 214 -4.63 -4.44 -20.67
CA ARG A 214 -5.48 -4.13 -21.81
C ARG A 214 -5.10 -2.77 -22.37
N SER A 215 -5.32 -2.59 -23.68
CA SER A 215 -5.13 -1.28 -24.34
C SER A 215 -6.15 -0.24 -23.89
N THR A 216 -7.29 -0.67 -23.35
CA THR A 216 -8.32 0.16 -22.74
C THR A 216 -8.49 -0.20 -21.27
N PRO A 217 -8.83 0.76 -20.39
CA PRO A 217 -9.04 0.46 -18.98
C PRO A 217 -10.27 -0.44 -18.77
N TYR A 218 -10.29 -1.13 -17.63
CA TYR A 218 -11.47 -1.80 -17.10
C TYR A 218 -12.39 -0.74 -16.48
N LEU A 219 -13.42 -0.34 -17.23
CA LEU A 219 -14.43 0.58 -16.75
C LEU A 219 -15.32 -0.13 -15.72
N ILE A 220 -15.58 0.52 -14.60
CA ILE A 220 -16.53 0.04 -13.58
C ILE A 220 -17.59 1.10 -13.29
N ASP A 221 -18.81 0.64 -13.05
CA ASP A 221 -19.98 1.48 -12.77
C ASP A 221 -20.14 1.83 -11.30
N ASP A 222 -19.43 1.16 -10.40
CA ASP A 222 -19.57 1.32 -8.96
C ASP A 222 -18.28 0.82 -8.28
N TYR A 223 -18.35 0.28 -7.06
CA TYR A 223 -17.21 -0.21 -6.30
C TYR A 223 -16.96 -1.73 -6.44
N LEU A 224 -15.80 -2.17 -5.94
CA LEU A 224 -15.37 -3.56 -5.78
C LEU A 224 -15.02 -3.84 -4.33
N THR A 225 -15.28 -5.06 -3.85
CA THR A 225 -14.88 -5.51 -2.50
C THR A 225 -13.84 -6.62 -2.56
N VAL A 226 -12.87 -6.59 -1.65
CA VAL A 226 -11.79 -7.58 -1.53
C VAL A 226 -11.92 -8.30 -0.19
N GLY A 227 -12.22 -9.60 -0.26
CA GLY A 227 -12.31 -10.49 0.88
C GLY A 227 -10.95 -11.00 1.37
N SER A 228 -10.98 -11.88 2.37
CA SER A 228 -9.77 -12.38 3.02
C SER A 228 -8.95 -13.33 2.15
N ASN A 229 -7.63 -13.36 2.38
CA ASN A 229 -6.66 -14.24 1.71
C ASN A 229 -6.55 -14.02 0.19
N VAL A 230 -6.92 -12.83 -0.28
CA VAL A 230 -6.86 -12.46 -1.70
C VAL A 230 -5.58 -11.69 -2.01
N ARG A 231 -4.89 -12.13 -3.05
CA ARG A 231 -3.83 -11.36 -3.73
C ARG A 231 -4.41 -10.78 -5.02
N MET A 232 -4.52 -9.47 -5.13
CA MET A 232 -4.96 -8.79 -6.36
C MET A 232 -3.75 -8.15 -7.05
N LYS A 233 -3.40 -8.63 -8.24
CA LYS A 233 -2.25 -8.13 -9.02
C LYS A 233 -2.74 -7.35 -10.23
N PHE A 234 -2.18 -6.16 -10.46
CA PHE A 234 -2.56 -5.29 -11.55
C PHE A 234 -1.49 -5.23 -12.64
N GLU A 235 -1.91 -5.52 -13.86
CA GLU A 235 -1.19 -5.24 -15.12
C GLU A 235 -2.02 -4.32 -16.03
N GLY A 236 -3.34 -4.24 -15.81
CA GLY A 236 -4.25 -3.28 -16.43
C GLY A 236 -4.86 -2.29 -15.43
N THR A 237 -5.34 -1.15 -15.94
CA THR A 237 -5.95 -0.09 -15.14
C THR A 237 -7.43 -0.33 -14.91
N ILE A 238 -7.89 -0.23 -13.66
CA ILE A 238 -9.31 -0.07 -13.32
C ILE A 238 -9.63 1.41 -13.30
N LYS A 239 -10.65 1.83 -14.04
CA LYS A 239 -11.09 3.23 -14.14
C LYS A 239 -12.55 3.35 -13.74
N LEU A 240 -12.83 4.25 -12.80
CA LEU A 240 -14.18 4.56 -12.40
C LEU A 240 -14.88 5.30 -13.54
N ALA A 241 -15.99 4.75 -14.05
CA ALA A 241 -16.73 5.36 -15.15
C ALA A 241 -17.99 6.10 -14.68
N ASP A 242 -18.43 5.86 -13.45
CA ASP A 242 -19.58 6.49 -12.82
C ASP A 242 -19.38 6.49 -11.29
N TYR A 243 -19.94 7.45 -10.56
CA TYR A 243 -19.69 7.61 -9.14
C TYR A 243 -20.10 6.37 -8.32
N THR A 244 -19.36 6.09 -7.25
CA THR A 244 -19.68 4.93 -6.40
C THR A 244 -20.79 5.25 -5.41
N THR A 245 -21.55 4.25 -5.03
CA THR A 245 -22.64 4.37 -4.04
C THR A 245 -22.15 4.47 -2.60
N ILE A 246 -20.85 4.23 -2.36
CA ILE A 246 -20.23 4.16 -1.03
C ILE A 246 -19.06 5.12 -0.83
N GLY A 247 -18.59 5.83 -1.87
CA GLY A 247 -17.47 6.77 -1.80
C GLY A 247 -16.08 6.15 -1.96
N GLY A 248 -15.92 4.96 -2.54
CA GLY A 248 -14.63 4.33 -2.79
C GLY A 248 -14.65 3.27 -3.89
N ILE A 249 -13.57 3.19 -4.69
CA ILE A 249 -13.48 2.31 -5.87
C ILE A 249 -13.16 0.87 -5.47
N LEU A 250 -12.15 0.68 -4.64
CA LEU A 250 -11.73 -0.63 -4.15
C LEU A 250 -11.81 -0.65 -2.62
N ILE A 251 -12.65 -1.51 -2.08
CA ILE A 251 -12.87 -1.65 -0.65
C ILE A 251 -12.27 -2.95 -0.14
N ILE A 252 -11.44 -2.86 0.89
CA ILE A 252 -10.84 -4.01 1.54
C ILE A 252 -11.56 -4.25 2.86
N GLU A 253 -12.17 -5.43 2.98
CA GLU A 253 -12.96 -5.86 4.15
C GLU A 253 -12.46 -7.20 4.72
N GLY A 254 -11.30 -7.67 4.25
CA GLY A 254 -10.72 -8.97 4.58
C GLY A 254 -9.32 -8.88 5.17
N SER A 255 -8.89 -9.96 5.82
CA SER A 255 -7.52 -10.11 6.34
C SER A 255 -6.61 -10.83 5.35
N ASN A 256 -5.30 -10.68 5.49
CA ASN A 256 -4.28 -11.28 4.62
C ASN A 256 -4.46 -10.89 3.15
N VAL A 257 -4.68 -9.59 2.91
CA VAL A 257 -4.91 -9.04 1.57
C VAL A 257 -3.63 -8.40 1.05
N LEU A 258 -3.28 -8.74 -0.18
CA LEU A 258 -2.14 -8.15 -0.87
C LEU A 258 -2.60 -7.56 -2.21
N ILE A 259 -2.51 -6.24 -2.32
CA ILE A 259 -2.72 -5.49 -3.56
C ILE A 259 -1.36 -5.17 -4.17
N GLU A 260 -1.04 -5.80 -5.30
CA GLU A 260 0.24 -5.63 -6.00
C GLU A 260 0.06 -4.71 -7.21
N ASN A 261 0.83 -3.63 -7.23
CA ASN A 261 0.92 -2.64 -8.30
C ASN A 261 -0.43 -1.99 -8.65
N PRO A 262 -1.27 -1.55 -7.68
CA PRO A 262 -2.60 -1.01 -7.98
C PRO A 262 -2.55 0.04 -9.10
N LEU A 263 -3.36 -0.15 -10.15
CA LEU A 263 -3.51 0.81 -11.24
C LEU A 263 -4.96 1.29 -11.25
N ILE A 264 -5.24 2.36 -10.50
CA ILE A 264 -6.60 2.85 -10.23
C ILE A 264 -6.72 4.30 -10.70
N ASP A 265 -7.78 4.60 -11.43
CA ASP A 265 -8.11 5.95 -11.91
C ASP A 265 -9.55 6.31 -11.50
N GLY A 266 -9.70 7.28 -10.60
CA GLY A 266 -11.00 7.78 -10.15
C GLY A 266 -11.70 8.72 -11.12
N SER A 267 -11.09 9.01 -12.28
CA SER A 267 -11.62 9.86 -13.35
C SER A 267 -11.93 11.31 -12.98
N GLY A 268 -11.56 11.75 -11.78
CA GLY A 268 -11.91 13.08 -11.28
C GLY A 268 -13.42 13.23 -11.04
N ILE A 269 -14.15 12.12 -10.93
CA ILE A 269 -15.59 12.11 -10.69
C ILE A 269 -15.86 12.58 -9.26
N TYR A 270 -16.79 13.52 -9.12
CA TYR A 270 -17.13 14.13 -7.83
C TYR A 270 -18.62 14.27 -7.54
N ALA A 271 -19.51 13.83 -8.42
CA ALA A 271 -20.92 13.79 -8.07
C ALA A 271 -21.23 12.65 -7.10
N GLY A 272 -22.14 12.89 -6.15
CA GLY A 272 -22.55 11.93 -5.13
C GLY A 272 -21.70 11.95 -3.85
N GLY A 273 -22.34 12.23 -2.71
CA GLY A 273 -21.78 12.02 -1.37
C GLY A 273 -20.50 12.82 -1.07
N SER A 274 -19.59 12.21 -0.31
CA SER A 274 -18.34 12.82 0.16
C SER A 274 -17.26 12.96 -0.93
N GLY A 275 -17.39 12.26 -2.06
CA GLY A 275 -16.36 12.12 -3.11
C GLY A 275 -15.91 10.68 -3.27
N GLN A 276 -14.90 10.44 -4.12
CA GLN A 276 -14.51 9.08 -4.54
C GLN A 276 -13.08 8.74 -4.11
N ASN A 277 -12.94 7.81 -3.18
CA ASN A 277 -11.65 7.30 -2.73
C ASN A 277 -11.11 6.23 -3.68
N GLY A 278 -9.79 6.13 -3.81
CA GLY A 278 -9.14 5.07 -4.60
C GLY A 278 -9.28 3.71 -3.92
N ILE A 279 -8.61 3.57 -2.77
CA ILE A 279 -8.68 2.37 -1.92
C ILE A 279 -9.19 2.75 -0.54
N GLY A 280 -10.28 2.12 -0.10
CA GLY A 280 -10.79 2.19 1.27
C GLY A 280 -10.48 0.89 2.02
N ILE A 281 -9.80 0.97 3.15
CA ILE A 281 -9.54 -0.17 4.03
C ILE A 281 -10.48 -0.06 5.23
N ILE A 282 -11.52 -0.87 5.25
CA ILE A 282 -12.57 -0.81 6.28
C ILE A 282 -12.25 -1.75 7.44
N SER A 283 -11.83 -2.98 7.15
CA SER A 283 -11.53 -3.96 8.21
C SER A 283 -10.54 -5.03 7.73
N GLY A 284 -9.97 -5.75 8.69
CA GLY A 284 -9.07 -6.87 8.45
C GLY A 284 -7.59 -6.59 8.77
N ASN A 285 -6.84 -7.65 9.06
CA ASN A 285 -5.45 -7.59 9.51
C ASN A 285 -4.48 -8.03 8.41
N HIS A 286 -3.22 -7.61 8.49
CA HIS A 286 -2.17 -7.97 7.52
C HIS A 286 -2.53 -7.58 6.09
N ILE A 287 -2.72 -6.27 5.89
CA ILE A 287 -3.06 -5.71 4.58
C ILE A 287 -1.82 -5.05 3.99
N ARG A 288 -1.56 -5.31 2.72
CA ARG A 288 -0.41 -4.78 1.96
C ARG A 288 -0.88 -4.16 0.67
N VAL A 289 -0.50 -2.92 0.41
CA VAL A 289 -0.65 -2.25 -0.88
C VAL A 289 0.74 -1.85 -1.36
N LEU A 290 1.23 -2.52 -2.40
CA LEU A 290 2.64 -2.41 -2.82
C LEU A 290 2.76 -1.84 -4.24
N GLY A 291 3.48 -0.73 -4.38
CA GLY A 291 3.75 -0.10 -5.67
C GLY A 291 2.52 0.53 -6.32
N GLY A 292 2.55 0.65 -7.65
CA GLY A 292 1.41 1.13 -8.43
C GLY A 292 1.12 2.62 -8.30
N ARG A 293 0.01 3.03 -8.91
CA ARG A 293 -0.44 4.41 -9.00
C ARG A 293 -1.96 4.51 -8.90
N ILE A 294 -2.40 5.41 -8.03
CA ILE A 294 -3.79 5.80 -7.84
C ILE A 294 -3.92 7.25 -8.28
N VAL A 295 -4.85 7.56 -9.18
CA VAL A 295 -4.97 8.92 -9.75
C VAL A 295 -6.39 9.44 -9.77
N ASN A 296 -6.51 10.77 -9.82
CA ASN A 296 -7.76 11.49 -10.09
C ASN A 296 -8.90 11.15 -9.11
N CYS A 297 -8.60 11.04 -7.81
CA CYS A 297 -9.61 10.87 -6.77
C CYS A 297 -10.12 12.25 -6.35
N ALA A 298 -11.34 12.60 -6.74
CA ALA A 298 -11.91 13.93 -6.48
C ALA A 298 -12.83 13.94 -5.24
N ARG A 299 -12.83 15.08 -4.54
CA ARG A 299 -13.76 15.37 -3.43
C ARG A 299 -15.16 15.69 -3.95
N GLY A 300 -16.20 15.37 -3.19
CA GLY A 300 -17.59 15.71 -3.55
C GLY A 300 -17.93 17.20 -3.37
N GLN A 301 -19.02 17.66 -3.98
CA GLN A 301 -19.43 19.07 -4.00
C GLN A 301 -20.34 19.55 -2.86
N ASP A 302 -20.97 18.64 -2.10
CA ASP A 302 -22.02 18.96 -1.12
C ASP A 302 -21.54 19.39 0.29
N PHE A 303 -20.70 20.42 0.42
CA PHE A 303 -20.43 20.99 1.77
C PHE A 303 -21.70 21.61 2.41
N VAL A 304 -22.64 22.07 1.59
CA VAL A 304 -23.78 22.90 2.03
C VAL A 304 -24.97 22.09 2.57
N THR A 305 -25.14 20.83 2.15
CA THR A 305 -26.38 20.07 2.40
C THR A 305 -26.28 19.13 3.61
N ILE A 306 -25.07 18.69 4.01
CA ILE A 306 -24.88 17.61 5.01
C ILE A 306 -24.29 18.07 6.35
N GLY A 307 -23.99 19.36 6.52
CA GLY A 307 -23.53 19.93 7.80
C GLY A 307 -22.17 19.41 8.30
N SER A 308 -21.42 18.65 7.47
CA SER A 308 -20.09 18.10 7.75
C SER A 308 -19.23 18.18 6.48
N PRO A 309 -17.91 18.42 6.57
CA PRO A 309 -17.05 18.43 5.40
C PRO A 309 -17.04 17.08 4.68
N ASN A 310 -17.23 17.11 3.36
CA ASN A 310 -17.25 15.93 2.50
C ASN A 310 -15.89 15.25 2.41
N ASP A 311 -15.70 14.22 3.24
CA ASP A 311 -14.49 13.41 3.44
C ASP A 311 -14.19 12.43 2.28
N GLY A 312 -14.18 12.89 1.02
CA GLY A 312 -13.84 12.04 -0.14
C GLY A 312 -12.66 12.55 -0.96
N GLY A 313 -12.28 11.79 -2.00
CA GLY A 313 -11.16 12.13 -2.88
C GLY A 313 -9.79 11.68 -2.37
N LYS A 314 -9.75 10.68 -1.49
CA LYS A 314 -8.54 10.14 -0.89
C LYS A 314 -7.94 9.06 -1.79
N ALA A 315 -6.63 9.05 -2.05
CA ALA A 315 -6.02 7.96 -2.82
C ALA A 315 -6.08 6.64 -2.04
N VAL A 316 -5.65 6.69 -0.77
CA VAL A 316 -5.86 5.60 0.20
C VAL A 316 -6.43 6.17 1.49
N GLN A 317 -7.49 5.53 1.96
CA GLN A 317 -8.14 5.80 3.22
C GLN A 317 -8.14 4.54 4.08
N ILE A 318 -7.51 4.61 5.24
CA ILE A 318 -7.75 3.64 6.32
C ILE A 318 -8.93 4.19 7.13
N GLU A 319 -10.06 3.49 7.05
CA GLU A 319 -11.30 3.82 7.75
C GLU A 319 -11.26 3.33 9.21
N ASP A 320 -12.26 3.74 9.99
CA ASP A 320 -12.46 3.38 11.39
C ASP A 320 -13.05 1.96 11.58
N GLY A 321 -12.24 0.93 11.39
CA GLY A 321 -12.58 -0.46 11.75
C GLY A 321 -11.67 -1.16 12.76
N THR A 322 -11.20 -2.36 12.42
CA THR A 322 -10.39 -3.25 13.28
C THR A 322 -9.01 -3.55 12.71
N GLY A 323 -8.57 -2.81 11.69
CA GLY A 323 -7.42 -3.21 10.89
C GLY A 323 -6.08 -3.04 11.60
N GLU A 324 -5.34 -4.14 11.73
CA GLU A 324 -3.99 -4.17 12.29
C GLU A 324 -2.95 -4.53 11.21
N ASP A 325 -1.75 -3.96 11.33
CA ASP A 325 -0.62 -4.22 10.44
C ASP A 325 -0.98 -3.95 8.96
N ILE A 326 -1.19 -2.67 8.67
CA ILE A 326 -1.49 -2.17 7.34
C ILE A 326 -0.23 -1.49 6.81
N LEU A 327 0.25 -1.91 5.65
CA LEU A 327 1.40 -1.30 4.99
C LEU A 327 1.03 -0.85 3.57
N ILE A 328 1.23 0.43 3.31
CA ILE A 328 1.22 1.04 1.99
C ILE A 328 2.68 1.36 1.66
N ASP A 329 3.25 0.71 0.64
CA ASP A 329 4.69 0.80 0.35
C ASP A 329 4.94 1.00 -1.15
N GLY A 330 5.67 2.05 -1.52
CA GLY A 330 6.03 2.31 -2.93
C GLY A 330 4.88 2.82 -3.80
N THR A 331 3.69 3.03 -3.23
CA THR A 331 2.50 3.49 -3.94
C THR A 331 2.60 4.98 -4.25
N SER A 332 2.15 5.36 -5.45
CA SER A 332 2.05 6.76 -5.88
C SER A 332 0.61 7.26 -5.98
N ALA A 333 0.39 8.52 -5.64
CA ALA A 333 -0.88 9.23 -5.75
C ALA A 333 -0.71 10.50 -6.61
N SER A 334 -1.62 10.73 -7.57
CA SER A 334 -1.55 11.92 -8.44
C SER A 334 -2.93 12.54 -8.66
N ASN A 335 -3.05 13.85 -8.53
CA ASN A 335 -4.33 14.59 -8.72
C ASN A 335 -5.46 14.05 -7.82
N CYS A 336 -5.12 13.60 -6.62
CA CYS A 336 -6.10 13.23 -5.59
C CYS A 336 -6.30 14.40 -4.64
N PHE A 337 -7.52 14.61 -4.15
CA PHE A 337 -7.78 15.67 -3.16
C PHE A 337 -6.91 15.45 -1.90
N ILE A 338 -6.91 14.21 -1.38
CA ILE A 338 -6.01 13.78 -0.30
C ILE A 338 -5.20 12.58 -0.80
N ALA A 339 -3.88 12.53 -0.58
CA ALA A 339 -3.12 11.34 -0.95
C ALA A 339 -3.33 10.21 0.08
N TRP A 340 -2.90 10.42 1.32
CA TRP A 340 -2.87 9.37 2.35
C TRP A 340 -3.71 9.78 3.55
N SER A 341 -4.59 8.91 4.01
CA SER A 341 -5.45 9.27 5.13
C SER A 341 -5.69 8.08 6.04
N CYS A 342 -5.75 8.36 7.34
CA CYS A 342 -6.03 7.39 8.38
C CYS A 342 -6.96 8.02 9.43
N LEU A 343 -8.09 7.37 9.65
CA LEU A 343 -9.12 7.78 10.59
C LEU A 343 -9.22 6.76 11.73
N ARG A 344 -9.36 7.26 12.96
CA ARG A 344 -9.75 6.44 14.11
C ARG A 344 -10.97 7.03 14.82
N ASP A 345 -12.03 6.24 15.00
CA ASP A 345 -13.25 6.63 15.74
C ASP A 345 -13.45 5.81 17.02
N GLY A 346 -13.36 6.45 18.18
CA GLY A 346 -13.42 5.88 19.53
C GLY A 346 -14.71 5.15 19.90
N VAL A 347 -15.77 5.26 19.10
CA VAL A 347 -16.98 4.44 19.25
C VAL A 347 -16.71 2.96 18.93
N ASN A 348 -15.72 2.67 18.08
CA ASN A 348 -15.36 1.30 17.70
C ASN A 348 -14.44 0.63 18.74
N ALA A 349 -14.79 -0.60 19.13
CA ALA A 349 -14.25 -1.29 20.31
C ALA A 349 -12.80 -1.79 20.20
N SER A 350 -12.19 -1.82 19.00
CA SER A 350 -10.82 -2.33 18.82
C SER A 350 -9.84 -1.22 18.42
N PRO A 351 -8.64 -1.18 19.02
CA PRO A 351 -7.62 -0.18 18.69
C PRO A 351 -6.96 -0.45 17.34
N PHE A 352 -6.48 0.62 16.66
CA PHE A 352 -5.72 0.51 15.41
C PHE A 352 -4.22 0.64 15.69
N TYR A 353 -3.44 -0.37 15.29
CA TYR A 353 -2.00 -0.34 15.42
C TYR A 353 -1.30 -0.78 14.12
N GLY A 354 -0.09 -0.23 13.90
CA GLY A 354 0.80 -0.72 12.84
C GLY A 354 0.48 -0.22 11.44
N VAL A 355 -0.18 0.95 11.30
CA VAL A 355 -0.39 1.60 10.00
C VAL A 355 0.90 2.27 9.55
N ARG A 356 1.38 1.89 8.37
CA ARG A 356 2.66 2.38 7.82
C ARG A 356 2.48 2.79 6.36
N PHE A 357 2.95 3.99 6.05
CA PHE A 357 3.08 4.52 4.71
C PHE A 357 4.58 4.73 4.44
N LEU A 358 5.17 3.91 3.58
CA LEU A 358 6.61 3.88 3.31
C LEU A 358 6.89 4.12 1.82
N ASN A 359 7.99 4.80 1.51
CA ASN A 359 8.48 4.94 0.13
C ASN A 359 7.44 5.52 -0.85
N THR A 360 6.53 6.38 -0.37
CA THR A 360 5.39 6.84 -1.16
C THR A 360 5.70 8.11 -1.94
N LYS A 361 4.98 8.31 -3.04
CA LYS A 361 5.03 9.55 -3.82
C LYS A 361 3.66 10.17 -3.97
N ALA A 362 3.57 11.49 -3.85
CA ALA A 362 2.34 12.22 -4.16
C ALA A 362 2.63 13.42 -5.06
N ASP A 363 1.73 13.72 -6.00
CA ASP A 363 1.80 14.93 -6.81
C ASP A 363 0.43 15.59 -7.02
N ASN A 364 0.42 16.92 -6.98
CA ASN A 364 -0.75 17.77 -7.22
C ASN A 364 -1.94 17.38 -6.34
N CYS A 365 -1.69 17.28 -5.04
CA CYS A 365 -2.71 16.92 -4.06
C CYS A 365 -3.06 18.11 -3.16
N ASP A 366 -4.34 18.35 -2.90
CA ASP A 366 -4.72 19.49 -2.07
C ASP A 366 -4.23 19.32 -0.63
N ILE A 367 -4.20 18.07 -0.14
CA ILE A 367 -3.65 17.64 1.15
C ILE A 367 -2.79 16.38 0.93
N LEU A 368 -1.57 16.34 1.46
CA LEU A 368 -0.71 15.15 1.40
C LEU A 368 -1.20 14.08 2.36
N THR A 369 -1.31 14.41 3.64
CA THR A 369 -1.79 13.47 4.66
C THR A 369 -2.87 14.05 5.53
N MET A 370 -3.80 13.19 5.94
CA MET A 370 -4.76 13.51 6.98
C MET A 370 -4.81 12.40 8.02
N PHE A 371 -4.40 12.69 9.26
CA PHE A 371 -4.44 11.74 10.36
C PHE A 371 -5.32 12.26 11.50
N ARG A 372 -6.47 11.61 11.70
CA ARG A 372 -7.53 12.11 12.58
C ARG A 372 -8.00 11.07 13.59
N GLN A 373 -8.23 11.53 14.82
CA GLN A 373 -8.91 10.80 15.89
C GLN A 373 -10.24 11.51 16.23
N ILE A 374 -11.31 10.74 16.40
CA ILE A 374 -12.66 11.22 16.80
C ILE A 374 -13.17 10.34 17.95
N ASN A 375 -14.03 10.89 18.83
CA ASN A 375 -14.79 10.17 19.87
C ASN A 375 -13.97 9.29 20.85
N LEU A 376 -12.66 9.52 20.97
CA LEU A 376 -11.81 8.75 21.87
C LEU A 376 -11.81 9.32 23.30
N SER A 377 -11.84 8.43 24.30
CA SER A 377 -11.62 8.76 25.71
C SER A 377 -10.18 8.52 26.16
N ASP A 378 -9.43 7.70 25.41
CA ASP A 378 -8.02 7.41 25.69
C ASP A 378 -7.13 8.60 25.33
N THR A 379 -6.49 9.16 26.35
CA THR A 379 -5.58 10.30 26.22
C THR A 379 -4.11 9.90 26.11
N THR A 380 -3.77 8.61 26.20
CA THR A 380 -2.41 8.10 25.94
C THR A 380 -2.04 8.30 24.48
N GLY A 381 -3.06 8.26 23.61
CA GLY A 381 -2.93 8.40 22.17
C GLY A 381 -2.12 7.28 21.52
N LEU A 382 -2.04 6.12 22.17
CA LEU A 382 -1.46 4.92 21.60
C LEU A 382 -2.44 4.23 20.63
N GLN A 383 -3.74 4.43 20.74
CA GLN A 383 -4.77 3.70 19.97
C GLN A 383 -4.87 4.06 18.47
N HIS A 384 -3.98 4.92 17.98
CA HIS A 384 -3.86 5.30 16.58
C HIS A 384 -2.40 5.63 16.28
N THR A 385 -1.61 4.59 16.00
CA THR A 385 -0.18 4.73 15.67
C THR A 385 0.02 4.72 14.16
N VAL A 386 0.71 5.73 13.64
CA VAL A 386 1.00 5.85 12.21
C VAL A 386 2.47 6.16 12.00
N GLN A 387 3.10 5.42 11.11
CA GLN A 387 4.41 5.76 10.56
C GLN A 387 4.25 6.24 9.13
N PHE A 388 4.79 7.42 8.82
CA PHE A 388 4.87 7.97 7.48
C PHE A 388 6.31 8.33 7.17
N SER A 389 7.01 7.46 6.42
CA SER A 389 8.46 7.57 6.25
C SER A 389 8.90 7.45 4.81
N ASN A 390 10.00 8.14 4.46
CA ASN A 390 10.60 8.14 3.14
C ASN A 390 9.60 8.50 2.04
N PHE A 391 9.08 9.71 2.06
CA PHE A 391 8.05 10.16 1.11
C PHE A 391 8.52 11.35 0.28
N TYR A 392 7.99 11.45 -0.94
CA TYR A 392 8.25 12.57 -1.84
C TYR A 392 6.94 13.17 -2.35
N ALA A 393 6.66 14.42 -2.00
CA ALA A 393 5.44 15.13 -2.37
C ALA A 393 5.75 16.36 -3.25
N VAL A 394 4.99 16.55 -4.33
CA VAL A 394 5.14 17.69 -5.23
C VAL A 394 3.84 18.47 -5.35
N ASN A 395 3.89 19.78 -5.19
CA ASN A 395 2.73 20.67 -5.29
C ASN A 395 1.55 20.19 -4.43
N CYS A 396 1.82 19.83 -3.18
CA CYS A 396 0.79 19.43 -2.24
C CYS A 396 0.56 20.46 -1.14
N GLY A 397 -0.67 20.61 -0.65
CA GLY A 397 -1.01 21.52 0.46
C GLY A 397 -1.71 22.82 0.06
N ALA A 398 -2.38 22.83 -1.10
CA ALA A 398 -3.19 23.97 -1.54
C ALA A 398 -4.47 24.17 -0.69
N PHE A 399 -4.88 23.16 0.07
CA PHE A 399 -6.04 23.23 0.96
C PHE A 399 -5.62 23.09 2.41
N GLU A 400 -5.46 24.23 3.09
CA GLU A 400 -5.22 24.28 4.55
C GLU A 400 -4.03 23.41 5.00
N GLY A 401 -2.97 23.38 4.20
CA GLY A 401 -1.67 22.85 4.59
C GLY A 401 -1.38 21.44 4.07
N VAL A 402 -0.11 21.06 4.12
CA VAL A 402 0.40 19.84 3.51
C VAL A 402 -0.04 18.61 4.30
N MET A 403 0.20 18.60 5.61
CA MET A 403 -0.17 17.50 6.50
C MET A 403 -1.14 18.00 7.56
N GLN A 404 -2.34 17.43 7.61
CA GLN A 404 -3.38 17.80 8.56
C GLN A 404 -3.53 16.76 9.67
N PHE A 405 -3.68 17.25 10.89
CA PHE A 405 -3.79 16.47 12.11
C PHE A 405 -4.99 16.95 12.94
N SER A 406 -5.75 16.02 13.49
CA SER A 406 -6.85 16.33 14.41
C SER A 406 -6.86 15.31 15.54
N ARG A 407 -6.58 15.78 16.75
CA ARG A 407 -6.33 14.94 17.94
C ARG A 407 -5.31 13.84 17.68
N ALA A 408 -4.40 14.05 16.73
CA ALA A 408 -3.43 13.04 16.37
C ALA A 408 -2.47 12.80 17.54
N SER A 409 -2.08 11.54 17.74
CA SER A 409 -1.09 11.21 18.74
C SER A 409 -0.25 10.03 18.29
N ASN A 410 1.01 9.99 18.75
CA ASN A 410 1.95 8.90 18.47
C ASN A 410 2.15 8.65 16.96
N ILE A 411 2.29 9.73 16.20
CA ILE A 411 2.60 9.69 14.77
C ILE A 411 4.09 9.98 14.57
N MET A 412 4.73 9.16 13.74
CA MET A 412 6.11 9.34 13.32
C MET A 412 6.15 9.68 11.84
N VAL A 413 6.63 10.88 11.53
CA VAL A 413 6.85 11.35 10.16
C VAL A 413 8.35 11.50 9.95
N SER A 414 8.94 10.82 8.96
CA SER A 414 10.39 10.90 8.75
C SER A 414 10.81 10.91 7.28
N ASP A 415 11.99 11.47 7.02
CA ASP A 415 12.68 11.36 5.72
C ASP A 415 11.80 11.85 4.55
N GLY A 416 11.11 12.96 4.80
CA GLY A 416 10.10 13.52 3.92
C GLY A 416 10.62 14.66 3.07
N HIS A 417 10.31 14.66 1.79
CA HIS A 417 10.65 15.75 0.87
C HIS A 417 9.38 16.32 0.24
N VAL A 418 9.03 17.55 0.60
CA VAL A 418 7.90 18.29 0.04
C VAL A 418 8.44 19.40 -0.85
N VAL A 419 8.08 19.39 -2.14
CA VAL A 419 8.55 20.37 -3.13
C VAL A 419 7.37 21.02 -3.82
N ASN A 420 7.04 22.23 -3.38
CA ASN A 420 5.96 23.04 -3.95
C ASN A 420 6.53 24.18 -4.78
N HIS A 421 5.99 24.33 -5.98
CA HIS A 421 6.31 25.46 -6.85
C HIS A 421 5.98 26.79 -6.13
N PRO A 422 6.77 27.87 -6.29
CA PRO A 422 6.52 29.14 -5.58
C PRO A 422 5.14 29.77 -5.81
N GLY A 423 4.50 29.43 -6.93
CA GLY A 423 3.11 29.83 -7.25
C GLY A 423 2.02 29.00 -6.58
N VAL A 424 2.37 27.85 -5.97
CA VAL A 424 1.46 27.07 -5.11
C VAL A 424 1.56 27.65 -3.71
N VAL A 425 0.52 28.39 -3.30
CA VAL A 425 0.44 28.95 -1.95
C VAL A 425 -0.04 27.86 -1.01
N THR A 426 0.82 27.46 -0.08
CA THR A 426 0.41 26.61 1.05
C THR A 426 0.14 27.45 2.28
N THR A 427 -0.79 27.03 3.13
CA THR A 427 -0.96 27.68 4.44
C THR A 427 0.16 27.23 5.37
N SER A 428 0.37 25.92 5.52
CA SER A 428 1.43 25.39 6.38
C SER A 428 1.93 24.02 5.96
N LEU A 429 3.10 23.61 6.44
CA LEU A 429 3.57 22.23 6.29
C LEU A 429 2.75 21.29 7.18
N ILE A 430 2.56 21.68 8.44
CA ILE A 430 1.79 20.94 9.42
C ILE A 430 0.61 21.83 9.84
N ARG A 431 -0.60 21.28 9.81
CA ARG A 431 -1.82 21.91 10.31
C ARG A 431 -2.50 21.06 11.38
N GLY A 432 -3.00 21.72 12.41
CA GLY A 432 -3.86 21.14 13.44
C GLY A 432 -3.11 20.53 14.62
N ASN A 433 -3.87 20.04 15.60
CA ASN A 433 -3.36 19.63 16.89
C ASN A 433 -2.86 18.18 16.88
N HIS A 434 -1.69 18.00 17.49
CA HIS A 434 -1.02 16.71 17.57
C HIS A 434 -0.15 16.65 18.83
N ARG A 435 0.03 15.45 19.40
CA ARG A 435 0.82 15.24 20.61
C ARG A 435 1.64 13.97 20.55
N ASN A 436 2.75 13.89 21.29
CA ASN A 436 3.64 12.73 21.25
C ASN A 436 4.08 12.35 19.82
N CYS A 437 4.13 13.32 18.90
CA CYS A 437 4.50 13.08 17.51
C CYS A 437 5.95 13.48 17.26
N SER A 438 6.57 12.83 16.27
CA SER A 438 7.92 13.18 15.82
C SER A 438 7.93 13.44 14.31
N PHE A 439 8.65 14.47 13.93
CA PHE A 439 8.87 14.88 12.55
C PHE A 439 10.38 14.99 12.36
N SER A 440 11.02 14.01 11.74
CA SER A 440 12.48 13.96 11.62
C SER A 440 12.95 14.03 10.17
N ASN A 441 14.02 14.78 9.91
CA ASN A 441 14.60 14.89 8.57
C ASN A 441 13.56 15.27 7.49
N ILE A 442 12.81 16.35 7.73
CA ILE A 442 11.79 16.83 6.78
C ILE A 442 12.34 18.02 5.98
N MET A 443 12.43 17.86 4.67
CA MET A 443 12.75 18.92 3.73
C MET A 443 11.46 19.50 3.16
N PHE A 444 11.21 20.79 3.38
CA PHE A 444 10.05 21.51 2.83
C PHE A 444 10.50 22.69 1.97
N SER A 445 10.33 22.57 0.66
CA SER A 445 10.56 23.64 -0.30
C SER A 445 9.22 24.23 -0.74
N GLY A 446 8.97 25.50 -0.49
CA GLY A 446 7.75 26.19 -0.89
C GLY A 446 7.44 27.42 -0.04
N ASN A 447 6.53 28.27 -0.53
CA ASN A 447 6.03 29.39 0.25
C ASN A 447 4.90 28.94 1.19
N ALA A 448 4.94 29.40 2.45
CA ALA A 448 3.94 29.07 3.47
C ALA A 448 3.61 30.26 4.38
N SER A 449 2.41 30.30 4.96
CA SER A 449 2.09 31.29 6.00
C SER A 449 2.70 30.92 7.35
N ALA A 450 2.85 29.62 7.65
CA ALA A 450 3.64 29.11 8.76
C ALA A 450 4.27 27.74 8.44
N ILE A 451 5.32 27.31 9.12
CA ILE A 451 5.75 25.89 9.02
C ILE A 451 4.74 25.02 9.77
N LEU A 452 4.42 25.39 11.01
CA LEU A 452 3.40 24.76 11.84
C LEU A 452 2.25 25.75 12.07
N ASP A 453 1.04 25.32 11.80
CA ASP A 453 -0.18 26.00 12.22
C ASP A 453 -0.97 25.06 13.12
N LEU A 454 -1.13 25.40 14.41
CA LEU A 454 -1.79 24.50 15.37
C LEU A 454 -3.32 24.58 15.30
N ASP A 455 -3.85 25.48 14.47
CA ASP A 455 -5.28 25.65 14.35
C ASP A 455 -5.91 24.49 13.57
N PRO A 456 -7.11 24.06 13.96
CA PRO A 456 -7.81 23.01 13.25
C PRO A 456 -8.06 23.38 11.78
N GLY A 457 -8.12 22.36 10.94
CA GLY A 457 -8.53 22.46 9.55
C GLY A 457 -9.99 22.05 9.36
N THR A 458 -10.55 22.32 8.19
CA THR A 458 -11.88 21.91 7.77
C THR A 458 -12.06 20.39 7.90
N TYR A 459 -11.07 19.61 7.45
CA TYR A 459 -11.11 18.14 7.51
C TYR A 459 -10.48 17.54 8.78
N SER A 460 -9.89 18.40 9.61
CA SER A 460 -9.25 18.08 10.88
C SER A 460 -9.73 19.06 11.96
N PRO A 461 -11.03 19.06 12.32
CA PRO A 461 -11.65 20.15 13.06
C PRO A 461 -11.46 20.08 14.59
N ASP A 462 -11.16 18.92 15.17
CA ASP A 462 -11.21 18.72 16.62
C ASP A 462 -9.90 19.15 17.30
N ALA A 463 -9.97 20.26 18.03
CA ALA A 463 -8.84 20.84 18.76
C ALA A 463 -8.80 20.48 20.27
N SER A 464 -9.61 19.52 20.74
CA SER A 464 -9.76 19.24 22.19
C SER A 464 -8.51 18.72 22.89
N TYR A 465 -7.55 18.14 22.16
CA TYR A 465 -6.25 17.74 22.70
C TYR A 465 -5.21 18.86 22.55
N ALA A 466 -4.55 19.18 23.67
CA ALA A 466 -3.47 20.14 23.67
C ALA A 466 -2.27 19.62 22.86
N PRO A 467 -1.68 20.44 21.97
CA PRO A 467 -0.42 20.10 21.31
C PRO A 467 0.71 20.00 22.33
N ASP A 468 1.25 18.79 22.54
CA ASP A 468 2.19 18.51 23.63
C ASP A 468 3.21 17.42 23.28
N ASN A 469 4.42 17.51 23.84
CA ASN A 469 5.46 16.50 23.73
C ASN A 469 5.80 16.11 22.28
N ASN A 470 5.95 17.10 21.39
CA ASN A 470 6.29 16.86 19.99
C ASN A 470 7.76 17.18 19.69
N ARG A 471 8.34 16.49 18.70
CA ARG A 471 9.72 16.71 18.23
C ARG A 471 9.75 17.03 16.75
N TYR A 472 10.54 18.04 16.37
CA TYR A 472 10.63 18.51 14.99
C TYR A 472 12.09 18.66 14.52
N ASP A 473 12.39 18.24 13.31
CA ASP A 473 13.63 18.52 12.60
C ASP A 473 13.27 18.80 11.14
N ILE A 474 13.12 20.09 10.84
CA ILE A 474 12.54 20.58 9.59
C ILE A 474 13.51 21.57 8.95
N HIS A 475 13.84 21.34 7.69
CA HIS A 475 14.57 22.26 6.84
C HIS A 475 13.62 22.87 5.81
N HIS A 476 13.47 24.19 5.88
CA HIS A 476 12.60 24.97 5.00
C HIS A 476 13.39 25.80 3.99
N VAL A 477 12.96 25.73 2.73
CA VAL A 477 13.50 26.47 1.58
C VAL A 477 12.33 27.25 0.95
N GLY A 478 12.42 28.58 0.93
CA GLY A 478 11.32 29.44 0.45
C GLY A 478 10.98 30.56 1.42
N THR A 479 9.85 31.25 1.20
CA THR A 479 9.37 32.31 2.09
C THR A 479 8.38 31.75 3.10
N VAL A 480 8.55 32.05 4.39
CA VAL A 480 7.59 31.66 5.43
C VAL A 480 7.24 32.81 6.36
N GLY A 481 5.96 32.93 6.73
CA GLY A 481 5.46 33.93 7.67
C GLY A 481 5.92 33.69 9.11
N TYR A 482 5.57 32.51 9.64
CA TYR A 482 5.91 32.08 11.01
C TYR A 482 6.59 30.70 11.04
N LEU A 483 7.41 30.41 12.08
CA LEU A 483 7.76 29.01 12.33
C LEU A 483 6.56 28.25 12.84
N ILE A 484 5.92 28.80 13.87
CA ILE A 484 4.74 28.24 14.50
C ILE A 484 3.71 29.35 14.67
N ASN A 485 2.49 29.12 14.24
CA ASN A 485 1.36 30.01 14.42
C ASN A 485 0.18 29.29 15.08
N SER A 486 -0.68 30.06 15.73
CA SER A 486 -1.99 29.62 16.21
C SER A 486 -2.86 30.82 16.58
N SER A 487 -4.17 30.66 16.53
CA SER A 487 -5.20 31.61 17.00
C SER A 487 -5.83 31.24 18.35
N GLY A 488 -5.42 30.14 18.99
CA GLY A 488 -5.93 29.79 20.32
C GLY A 488 -5.32 28.56 20.99
N SER A 489 -4.41 27.85 20.33
CA SER A 489 -3.72 26.67 20.88
C SER A 489 -2.34 27.02 21.40
N VAL A 490 -1.91 26.34 22.46
CA VAL A 490 -0.59 26.51 23.07
C VAL A 490 0.22 25.23 22.91
N LEU A 491 1.45 25.35 22.39
CA LEU A 491 2.38 24.24 22.24
C LEU A 491 3.20 24.00 23.51
N LYS A 492 3.12 22.80 24.07
CA LYS A 492 3.74 22.43 25.35
C LYS A 492 4.79 21.34 25.18
N ASN A 493 5.79 21.35 26.07
CA ASN A 493 6.89 20.35 26.17
C ASN A 493 7.46 19.89 24.83
N SER A 494 7.47 20.77 23.83
CA SER A 494 7.87 20.43 22.47
C SER A 494 9.19 21.09 22.16
N GLY A 495 9.90 20.54 21.19
CA GLY A 495 11.15 21.15 20.76
C GLY A 495 11.73 20.51 19.53
N GLY A 496 12.86 21.02 19.09
CA GLY A 496 13.43 20.54 17.84
C GLY A 496 14.30 21.56 17.14
N ARG A 497 14.58 21.30 15.87
CA ARG A 497 15.39 22.13 15.01
C ARG A 497 14.60 22.61 13.80
N PHE A 498 14.74 23.90 13.50
CA PHE A 498 14.34 24.51 12.23
C PHE A 498 15.56 25.06 11.51
N GLN A 499 15.75 24.67 10.26
CA GLN A 499 16.77 25.23 9.38
C GLN A 499 16.05 26.01 8.28
N LEU A 500 16.35 27.29 8.12
CA LEU A 500 15.65 28.15 7.16
C LEU A 500 16.64 28.67 6.11
N GLN A 501 16.22 28.68 4.85
CA GLN A 501 16.92 29.42 3.80
C GLN A 501 16.81 30.94 4.03
N ASN A 502 15.58 31.41 4.26
CA ASN A 502 15.26 32.82 4.44
C ASN A 502 14.77 33.08 5.87
N ASP A 503 14.94 34.30 6.36
CA ASP A 503 14.34 34.69 7.63
C ASP A 503 12.80 34.66 7.55
N VAL A 504 12.15 34.45 8.69
CA VAL A 504 10.68 34.52 8.78
C VAL A 504 10.21 35.95 8.48
N THR A 505 9.17 36.11 7.68
CA THR A 505 8.72 37.45 7.28
C THR A 505 7.98 38.18 8.40
N THR A 506 7.26 37.44 9.23
CA THR A 506 6.45 38.01 10.32
C THR A 506 7.13 37.82 11.68
N GLY A 507 7.38 36.57 12.10
CA GLY A 507 8.06 36.29 13.36
C GLY A 507 8.22 34.80 13.63
N PHE A 508 9.01 34.40 14.61
CA PHE A 508 9.19 32.98 14.94
C PHE A 508 7.89 32.36 15.45
N PHE A 509 7.13 33.09 16.28
CA PHE A 509 5.91 32.61 16.91
C PHE A 509 4.74 33.58 16.73
N GLY A 510 3.54 33.04 16.52
CA GLY A 510 2.28 33.79 16.58
C GLY A 510 1.90 34.23 18.01
N TYR A 511 0.99 35.21 18.12
CA TYR A 511 0.64 35.86 19.39
C TYR A 511 0.05 34.94 20.45
N GLU A 512 -0.65 33.86 20.06
CA GLU A 512 -1.36 32.97 20.99
C GLU A 512 -0.48 31.84 21.55
N LEU A 513 0.76 31.72 21.06
CA LEU A 513 1.73 30.75 21.59
C LEU A 513 2.36 31.20 22.94
N ARG A 514 1.71 32.12 23.65
CA ARG A 514 2.05 32.51 25.03
C ARG A 514 1.77 31.34 25.97
N ASN A 515 2.55 31.22 27.05
CA ASN A 515 2.42 30.14 28.04
C ASN A 515 2.70 28.71 27.53
N GLY A 516 3.30 28.57 26.35
CA GLY A 516 3.96 27.32 25.97
C GLY A 516 5.26 27.17 26.75
N TYR A 517 5.70 25.93 26.99
CA TYR A 517 7.03 25.64 27.58
C TYR A 517 7.85 24.82 26.59
N SER A 518 7.99 25.35 25.37
CA SER A 518 8.66 24.69 24.25
C SER A 518 9.90 25.47 23.81
N THR A 519 10.93 24.77 23.35
CA THR A 519 12.22 25.37 22.95
C THR A 519 12.72 24.79 21.63
N PHE A 520 13.23 25.64 20.75
CA PHE A 520 13.64 25.27 19.39
C PHE A 520 14.98 25.88 19.03
N GLU A 521 15.83 25.08 18.42
CA GLU A 521 17.02 25.52 17.72
C GLU A 521 16.62 25.99 16.33
N VAL A 522 16.87 27.25 15.99
CA VAL A 522 16.53 27.82 14.70
C VAL A 522 17.82 28.33 14.07
N SER A 523 18.03 28.05 12.80
CA SER A 523 19.19 28.52 12.05
C SER A 523 18.79 29.10 10.70
N GLN A 524 19.48 30.16 10.28
CA GLN A 524 19.28 30.83 9.01
C GLN A 524 20.64 31.32 8.49
N GLY A 525 21.17 30.66 7.46
CA GLY A 525 22.54 30.90 6.99
C GLY A 525 23.56 30.74 8.13
N GLY A 526 24.36 31.78 8.40
CA GLY A 526 25.33 31.80 9.51
C GLY A 526 24.76 32.19 10.88
N LYS A 527 23.46 32.50 10.98
CA LYS A 527 22.80 32.86 12.24
C LYS A 527 22.15 31.62 12.85
N ALA A 528 22.26 31.46 14.17
CA ALA A 528 21.58 30.41 14.91
C ALA A 528 21.04 30.97 16.23
N ALA A 529 19.92 30.43 16.70
CA ALA A 529 19.27 30.83 17.93
C ALA A 529 18.54 29.69 18.64
N VAL A 530 18.50 29.74 19.97
CA VAL A 530 17.51 28.99 20.75
C VAL A 530 16.36 29.93 21.05
N VAL A 531 15.19 29.65 20.49
CA VAL A 531 13.96 30.43 20.68
C VAL A 531 12.96 29.60 21.46
N GLY A 532 12.21 30.23 22.36
CA GLY A 532 11.20 29.55 23.15
C GLY A 532 9.87 30.28 23.10
N THR A 533 8.79 29.52 23.27
CA THR A 533 7.48 30.08 23.59
C THR A 533 7.57 30.57 25.05
N ASN A 534 7.56 31.88 25.33
CA ASN A 534 7.74 32.42 26.70
C ASN A 534 6.41 32.86 27.33
N THR A 535 6.32 32.84 28.66
CA THR A 535 5.17 33.25 29.48
C THR A 535 4.97 34.77 29.57
N ASN A 536 5.96 35.58 29.17
CA ASN A 536 5.92 37.05 29.25
C ASN A 536 6.28 37.72 27.91
N PHE A 537 5.46 37.49 26.88
CA PHE A 537 5.66 38.11 25.57
C PHE A 537 5.06 39.52 25.53
N THR A 538 5.91 40.55 25.55
CA THR A 538 5.54 41.93 25.16
C THR A 538 6.15 42.22 23.78
N PRO A 539 5.35 42.43 22.72
CA PRO A 539 5.85 42.53 21.33
C PRO A 539 6.88 43.65 21.11
N SER A 540 6.86 44.70 21.93
CA SER A 540 7.76 45.85 21.81
C SER A 540 9.19 45.61 22.29
N THR A 541 9.46 44.49 22.99
CA THR A 541 10.78 44.22 23.58
C THR A 541 11.41 42.87 23.19
N ALA A 542 10.68 42.00 22.48
CA ALA A 542 11.17 40.67 22.10
C ALA A 542 11.61 40.59 20.63
N VAL A 543 12.77 39.97 20.38
CA VAL A 543 13.24 39.64 19.03
C VAL A 543 12.31 38.59 18.42
N GLN A 544 11.70 38.96 17.29
CA GLN A 544 10.74 38.15 16.55
C GLN A 544 11.37 37.39 15.39
N LYS A 545 12.50 37.86 14.85
CA LYS A 545 13.13 37.30 13.65
C LYS A 545 14.60 37.65 13.55
N PHE A 546 15.36 36.95 12.71
CA PHE A 546 16.82 37.17 12.59
C PHE A 546 17.19 38.55 12.04
N ALA A 547 16.31 39.20 11.29
CA ALA A 547 16.49 40.56 10.77
C ALA A 547 16.43 41.63 11.87
N GLN A 548 15.87 41.30 13.03
CA GLN A 548 15.86 42.19 14.19
C GLN A 548 17.10 42.01 15.08
N LEU A 549 17.94 41.02 14.79
CA LEU A 549 19.23 40.83 15.46
C LEU A 549 20.32 41.67 14.79
N PRO A 550 21.28 42.22 15.56
CA PRO A 550 22.43 42.92 15.00
C PRO A 550 23.20 42.04 14.00
N VAL A 551 23.78 42.66 12.98
CA VAL A 551 24.70 41.97 12.06
C VAL A 551 25.88 41.43 12.89
N ASN A 552 26.23 40.15 12.72
CA ASN A 552 27.23 39.40 13.50
C ASN A 552 26.83 38.94 14.92
N TYR A 553 25.54 38.92 15.25
CA TYR A 553 25.08 38.30 16.49
C TYR A 553 25.16 36.76 16.40
N SER A 554 26.26 36.20 16.87
CA SER A 554 26.36 34.78 17.20
C SER A 554 25.75 34.59 18.57
N LEU A 555 24.62 33.89 18.68
CA LEU A 555 24.18 33.46 20.00
C LEU A 555 25.28 32.57 20.59
N PRO A 556 25.55 32.69 21.90
CA PRO A 556 26.54 31.83 22.51
C PRO A 556 26.06 30.40 22.29
N THR A 557 26.80 29.65 21.46
CA THR A 557 26.94 28.21 21.67
C THR A 557 27.07 28.01 23.17
N LEU A 558 26.36 27.05 23.76
CA LEU A 558 26.47 26.66 25.16
C LEU A 558 27.95 26.33 25.48
N GLN A 559 28.76 27.35 25.70
CA GLN A 559 30.10 27.28 26.22
C GLN A 559 29.93 27.52 27.70
N TYR A 560 29.93 26.42 28.44
CA TYR A 560 30.15 26.46 29.87
C TYR A 560 31.48 27.19 30.12
N PRO A 561 31.48 28.31 30.87
CA PRO A 561 32.73 29.01 31.15
C PRO A 561 33.70 28.04 31.81
N SER A 562 34.84 27.80 31.16
CA SER A 562 35.93 27.00 31.67
C SER A 562 37.22 27.80 31.56
N GLY A 563 38.16 27.54 32.47
CA GLY A 563 39.40 28.30 32.54
C GLY A 563 40.31 27.81 33.64
N THR A 564 41.45 28.45 33.76
CA THR A 564 42.43 28.21 34.82
C THR A 564 42.23 29.19 35.97
N TRP A 565 42.55 28.78 37.18
CA TRP A 565 42.69 29.66 38.35
C TRP A 565 43.96 29.28 39.12
N THR A 566 44.48 30.22 39.88
CA THR A 566 45.71 30.01 40.67
C THR A 566 45.34 30.02 42.15
N PRO A 567 45.43 28.88 42.84
CA PRO A 567 45.25 28.82 44.28
C PRO A 567 46.30 29.66 45.02
N GLU A 568 45.85 30.48 45.96
CA GLU A 568 46.71 31.37 46.76
C GLU A 568 46.50 31.16 48.27
N ASP A 569 47.46 31.59 49.08
CA ASP A 569 47.29 31.58 50.54
C ASP A 569 46.24 32.62 50.96
N GLY A 570 45.15 32.13 51.55
CA GLY A 570 44.11 32.95 52.15
C GLY A 570 44.20 33.03 53.67
N SER A 571 45.16 32.36 54.32
CA SER A 571 45.18 32.25 55.79
C SER A 571 45.63 33.52 56.49
N GLY A 572 46.13 34.51 55.74
CA GLY A 572 46.78 35.72 56.28
C GLY A 572 48.22 35.50 56.75
N ALA A 573 48.83 34.35 56.47
CA ALA A 573 50.21 34.06 56.85
C ALA A 573 51.23 34.46 55.76
N GLY A 574 50.76 34.82 54.56
CA GLY A 574 51.61 35.26 53.45
C GLY A 574 52.45 34.13 52.86
N LEU A 575 51.93 32.90 52.91
CA LEU A 575 52.66 31.73 52.41
C LEU A 575 52.68 31.72 50.89
N SER A 576 53.85 31.41 50.32
CA SER A 576 53.97 31.10 48.89
C SER A 576 53.68 29.62 48.68
N LEU A 577 52.49 29.32 48.18
CA LEU A 577 52.11 27.96 47.79
C LEU A 577 52.81 27.60 46.48
N ALA A 578 53.65 26.56 46.51
CA ALA A 578 54.41 26.12 45.35
C ALA A 578 53.60 25.10 44.53
N GLY A 579 53.84 25.03 43.22
CA GLY A 579 53.15 24.08 42.34
C GLY A 579 51.63 24.28 42.26
N SER A 580 51.14 25.48 42.60
CA SER A 580 49.71 25.81 42.62
C SER A 580 49.15 26.00 41.22
N TYR A 581 48.20 25.14 40.85
CA TYR A 581 47.40 25.31 39.63
C TYR A 581 45.99 24.74 39.86
N GLY A 582 45.04 25.25 39.10
CA GLY A 582 43.68 24.76 39.12
C GLY A 582 42.96 25.05 37.81
N ASP A 583 42.00 24.21 37.48
CA ASP A 583 41.09 24.37 36.36
C ASP A 583 39.67 24.44 36.88
N TYR A 584 38.76 25.02 36.11
CA TYR A 584 37.35 24.99 36.46
C TYR A 584 36.45 24.88 35.23
N THR A 585 35.26 24.33 35.47
CA THR A 585 34.12 24.38 34.55
C THR A 585 32.89 24.85 35.31
N ARG A 586 32.16 25.82 34.75
CA ARG A 586 30.93 26.36 35.31
C ARG A 586 29.71 25.96 34.47
N THR A 587 28.77 25.28 35.11
CA THR A 587 27.42 25.04 34.63
C THR A 587 26.43 25.77 35.57
N SER A 588 25.40 25.09 36.08
CA SER A 588 24.62 25.54 37.25
C SER A 588 25.39 25.37 38.58
N VAL A 589 26.49 24.63 38.56
CA VAL A 589 27.50 24.48 39.64
C VAL A 589 28.90 24.78 39.07
N VAL A 590 29.84 25.13 39.94
CA VAL A 590 31.27 25.20 39.60
C VAL A 590 31.93 23.94 40.11
N SER A 591 32.67 23.26 39.24
CA SER A 591 33.67 22.25 39.63
C SER A 591 35.05 22.85 39.39
N ALA A 592 35.79 23.10 40.46
CA ALA A 592 37.14 23.66 40.46
C ALA A 592 38.14 22.63 40.97
N SER A 593 39.09 22.22 40.14
CA SER A 593 40.24 21.41 40.56
C SER A 593 41.31 22.30 41.16
N MET A 594 42.12 21.74 42.06
CA MET A 594 43.34 22.36 42.53
C MET A 594 44.40 21.32 42.85
N ARG A 595 45.66 21.71 42.66
CA ARG A 595 46.81 21.17 43.38
C ARG A 595 47.50 22.33 44.10
N VAL A 596 47.86 22.13 45.36
CA VAL A 596 48.63 23.10 46.17
C VAL A 596 49.68 22.37 47.01
N SER A 597 50.91 22.86 47.00
CA SER A 597 51.97 22.40 47.91
C SER A 597 52.33 23.50 48.89
N TYR A 598 52.22 23.20 50.17
CA TYR A 598 52.53 24.13 51.25
C TYR A 598 54.03 24.18 51.51
N PRO A 599 54.60 25.37 51.79
CA PRO A 599 56.02 25.50 52.08
C PRO A 599 56.37 24.75 53.39
N PRO A 600 57.64 24.37 53.59
CA PRO A 600 58.09 23.71 54.82
C PRO A 600 58.01 24.60 56.07
N ASN A 601 57.72 25.90 55.90
CA ASN A 601 57.60 26.88 56.98
C ASN A 601 56.16 26.84 57.53
N GLY A 602 55.97 26.28 58.72
CA GLY A 602 54.65 26.17 59.36
C GLY A 602 54.17 27.48 60.01
N SER A 603 52.85 27.70 60.02
CA SER A 603 52.19 28.79 60.76
C SER A 603 50.99 28.23 61.54
N ALA A 604 50.71 28.77 62.72
CA ALA A 604 49.55 28.38 63.52
C ALA A 604 48.21 28.88 62.92
N ALA A 605 48.24 29.70 61.87
CA ALA A 605 47.04 30.15 61.16
C ALA A 605 46.29 28.96 60.53
N VAL A 606 44.95 29.07 60.48
CA VAL A 606 44.09 28.08 59.82
C VAL A 606 44.40 28.06 58.32
N ALA A 607 44.71 26.89 57.79
CA ALA A 607 44.99 26.70 56.38
C ALA A 607 43.76 27.07 55.54
N ARG A 608 43.98 28.03 54.63
CA ARG A 608 42.95 28.56 53.75
C ARG A 608 43.54 28.78 52.37
N VAL A 609 42.84 28.28 51.36
CA VAL A 609 43.16 28.53 49.96
C VAL A 609 42.15 29.54 49.42
N THR A 610 42.64 30.64 48.87
CA THR A 610 41.82 31.69 48.23
C THR A 610 41.99 31.66 46.71
N GLY A 611 41.22 32.51 46.02
CA GLY A 611 41.27 32.64 44.56
C GLY A 611 40.29 31.73 43.82
N LEU A 612 39.27 31.17 44.51
CA LEU A 612 38.25 30.36 43.85
C LEU A 612 37.66 31.12 42.64
N PRO A 613 37.40 30.45 41.50
CA PRO A 613 36.99 31.10 40.25
C PRO A 613 35.74 31.98 40.39
N PHE A 614 34.85 31.61 41.31
CA PHE A 614 33.63 32.35 41.62
C PHE A 614 33.39 32.30 43.13
N ALA A 615 32.85 33.40 43.69
CA ALA A 615 32.35 33.40 45.06
C ALA A 615 31.17 32.43 45.21
N MET A 616 30.97 31.89 46.41
CA MET A 616 29.85 30.98 46.70
C MET A 616 28.52 31.71 46.87
N ALA A 617 27.42 31.16 46.33
CA ALA A 617 26.08 31.72 46.47
C ALA A 617 25.55 31.72 47.91
N ASN A 618 24.76 32.75 48.26
CA ASN A 618 23.96 32.75 49.48
C ASN A 618 22.58 32.13 49.25
N ARG A 619 22.41 30.86 49.65
CA ARG A 619 21.10 30.17 49.61
C ARG A 619 20.50 30.02 51.01
N GLY A 620 20.29 31.15 51.70
CA GLY A 620 19.58 31.19 52.98
C GLY A 620 20.29 30.42 54.09
N GLY A 621 21.61 30.58 54.19
CA GLY A 621 22.45 29.91 55.21
C GLY A 621 22.77 28.44 54.93
N ARG A 622 22.26 27.85 53.84
CA ARG A 622 22.60 26.49 53.41
C ARG A 622 23.88 26.50 52.60
N VAL A 623 24.82 25.61 52.93
CA VAL A 623 26.02 25.43 52.14
C VAL A 623 26.02 24.09 51.44
N LEU A 624 25.74 24.11 50.12
CA LEU A 624 25.80 22.96 49.24
C LEU A 624 27.14 22.94 48.53
N ARG A 625 28.06 22.12 49.05
CA ARG A 625 29.44 21.99 48.60
C ARG A 625 29.90 20.54 48.75
N GLY A 626 30.78 20.09 47.87
CA GLY A 626 31.44 18.80 47.96
C GLY A 626 32.91 18.95 47.61
N PHE A 627 33.78 18.26 48.35
CA PHE A 627 35.20 18.19 48.03
C PHE A 627 35.57 16.72 47.83
N SER A 628 36.10 16.40 46.67
CA SER A 628 36.64 15.10 46.33
C SER A 628 38.16 15.19 46.36
N LEU A 629 38.78 14.53 47.34
CA LEU A 629 40.23 14.47 47.47
C LEU A 629 40.80 13.50 46.44
N GLY A 630 41.67 13.98 45.55
CA GLY A 630 42.40 13.15 44.59
C GLY A 630 43.69 12.58 45.19
N PHE A 631 44.47 13.42 45.87
CA PHE A 631 45.71 13.02 46.53
C PHE A 631 46.05 13.95 47.70
N SER A 632 46.63 13.39 48.77
CA SER A 632 47.20 14.15 49.88
C SER A 632 48.24 13.31 50.65
N ASP A 633 49.34 13.93 51.07
CA ASP A 633 50.40 13.32 51.89
C ASP A 633 50.44 13.86 53.33
N VAL A 634 49.34 14.51 53.75
CA VAL A 634 49.14 15.14 55.06
C VAL A 634 49.10 14.12 56.20
N GLY A 635 48.83 12.85 55.91
CA GLY A 635 48.93 11.74 56.88
C GLY A 635 47.69 11.55 57.77
N PHE A 636 46.62 12.30 57.55
CA PHE A 636 45.31 12.11 58.17
C PHE A 636 44.17 12.48 57.20
N PRO A 637 42.94 11.97 57.40
CA PRO A 637 41.81 12.32 56.54
C PRO A 637 41.49 13.81 56.62
N ILE A 638 41.39 14.44 55.45
CA ILE A 638 41.02 15.86 55.31
C ILE A 638 39.83 16.01 54.35
N SER A 639 39.04 17.05 54.57
CA SER A 639 38.01 17.56 53.66
C SER A 639 38.18 19.07 53.48
N ALA A 640 37.53 19.67 52.49
CA ALA A 640 37.55 21.11 52.27
C ALA A 640 36.14 21.69 52.28
N ILE A 641 36.00 22.86 52.90
CA ILE A 641 34.75 23.58 53.02
C ILE A 641 34.92 25.08 52.69
N ILE A 642 33.93 25.69 52.04
CA ILE A 642 33.83 27.15 51.91
C ILE A 642 33.04 27.64 53.12
N ALA A 643 33.69 28.38 54.01
CA ALA A 643 33.16 28.65 55.35
C ALA A 643 31.85 29.44 55.33
N ASN A 644 31.75 30.47 54.47
CA ASN A 644 30.58 31.34 54.40
C ASN A 644 30.09 31.57 52.96
N ALA A 645 28.82 31.91 52.82
CA ALA A 645 28.29 32.42 51.56
C ALA A 645 28.97 33.77 51.21
N GLY A 646 29.28 33.97 49.92
CA GLY A 646 30.04 35.11 49.44
C GLY A 646 31.56 34.95 49.52
N ASP A 647 32.07 33.91 50.21
CA ASP A 647 33.50 33.63 50.25
C ASP A 647 34.00 33.11 48.88
N ASN A 648 35.21 33.53 48.52
CA ASN A 648 36.00 33.02 47.39
C ASN A 648 37.19 32.16 47.87
N SER A 649 37.08 31.61 49.08
CA SER A 649 38.13 30.81 49.71
C SER A 649 37.55 29.58 50.39
N MET A 650 38.39 28.56 50.56
CA MET A 650 38.07 27.32 51.25
C MET A 650 39.08 27.05 52.37
N VAL A 651 38.63 26.37 53.41
CA VAL A 651 39.45 25.89 54.54
C VAL A 651 39.39 24.37 54.60
N PHE A 652 40.43 23.76 55.18
CA PHE A 652 40.49 22.31 55.37
C PHE A 652 40.03 21.91 56.76
N THR A 653 39.31 20.78 56.85
CA THR A 653 38.80 20.20 58.10
C THR A 653 39.28 18.77 58.24
N LYS A 654 39.60 18.36 59.47
CA LYS A 654 39.86 16.96 59.83
C LYS A 654 38.55 16.19 59.95
N ALA A 655 38.66 14.86 60.09
CA ALA A 655 37.50 13.98 60.30
C ALA A 655 36.69 14.30 61.57
N ASP A 656 37.33 14.88 62.59
CA ASP A 656 36.67 15.32 63.84
C ASP A 656 36.01 16.71 63.72
N GLY A 657 36.08 17.35 62.55
CA GLY A 657 35.51 18.67 62.28
C GLY A 657 36.40 19.85 62.70
N SER A 658 37.56 19.61 63.31
CA SER A 658 38.52 20.67 63.61
C SER A 658 39.18 21.21 62.33
N LEU A 659 39.54 22.50 62.33
CA LEU A 659 40.20 23.14 61.20
C LEU A 659 41.69 22.77 61.15
N VAL A 660 42.20 22.54 59.95
CA VAL A 660 43.62 22.24 59.71
C VAL A 660 44.41 23.56 59.67
N THR A 661 45.60 23.56 60.25
CA THR A 661 46.52 24.71 60.29
C THR A 661 47.63 24.59 59.25
N ASN A 662 48.25 25.72 58.88
CA ASN A 662 49.38 25.72 57.95
C ASN A 662 50.57 24.90 58.45
N SER A 663 50.80 24.85 59.77
CA SER A 663 51.85 24.01 60.38
C SER A 663 51.62 22.52 60.16
N GLU A 664 50.36 22.08 60.11
CA GLU A 664 50.02 20.68 59.85
C GLU A 664 50.15 20.33 58.37
N LEU A 665 50.09 21.33 57.49
CA LEU A 665 50.31 21.18 56.06
C LEU A 665 51.76 21.49 55.64
N ALA A 666 52.64 21.87 56.56
CA ALA A 666 54.00 22.29 56.22
C ALA A 666 54.76 21.20 55.44
N GLY A 667 55.20 21.54 54.22
CA GLY A 667 55.87 20.62 53.31
C GLY A 667 54.98 19.54 52.68
N LYS A 668 53.66 19.68 52.77
CA LYS A 668 52.65 18.73 52.26
C LYS A 668 51.94 19.25 51.02
N THR A 669 51.36 18.34 50.25
CA THR A 669 50.63 18.61 49.02
C THR A 669 49.19 18.10 49.11
N ILE A 670 48.25 18.90 48.61
CA ILE A 670 46.83 18.56 48.50
C ILE A 670 46.40 18.73 47.04
N ASP A 671 45.67 17.75 46.53
CA ASP A 671 45.12 17.72 45.17
C ASP A 671 43.67 17.22 45.23
N GLY A 672 42.74 17.95 44.62
CA GLY A 672 41.33 17.58 44.65
C GLY A 672 40.43 18.51 43.87
N ILE A 673 39.14 18.17 43.87
CA ILE A 673 38.10 18.88 43.14
C ILE A 673 37.04 19.36 44.13
N MET A 674 36.75 20.66 44.10
CA MET A 674 35.65 21.27 44.83
C MET A 674 34.48 21.57 43.91
N THR A 675 33.30 21.07 44.27
CA THR A 675 32.03 21.39 43.59
C THR A 675 31.17 22.25 44.48
N TYR A 676 30.72 23.40 43.99
CA TYR A 676 29.93 24.36 44.75
C TYR A 676 29.00 25.19 43.85
N PHE A 677 28.02 25.87 44.46
CA PHE A 677 27.13 26.78 43.73
C PHE A 677 27.75 28.19 43.69
N PRO A 678 27.99 28.77 42.49
CA PRO A 678 28.51 30.13 42.37
C PRO A 678 27.42 31.15 42.67
N ALA A 679 27.83 32.30 43.23
CA ALA A 679 26.99 33.47 43.50
C ALA A 679 26.35 34.06 42.24
#